data_AF-A0A257LM77-F1
#
_entry.id   AF-A0A257LM77-F1
#
_cell.length_a   1.000
_cell.length_b   1.000
_cell.length_c   1.000
_cell.angle_alpha   90.00
_cell.angle_beta   90.00
_cell.angle_gamma   90.00
#
_symmetry.space_group_name_H-M   'P 1'
#
loop_
_entity.id
_entity.type
_entity.pdbx_description
1 polymer ?
#
loop_
_entity_poly.entity_id
_entity_poly.type
_entity_poly.pdbx_seq_one_letter_code
_entity_poly.pdbx_strand_id
1 'polypeptide(L)'
;MSTTKLSVLTSTQIGALKTTQFANLLTNQIQSLSDAQIRALTTAQLAALATDSLNLLSADQFGYLSAAQIGALTTSQIAGLDTADFQGFTSVQLRALSTKDIEQLTTSHAATLSEEQLAALTSDQLRAMNTQDLAAVTTTALAGLTSNQINNLSSLQLSNLTNAQLQALTAAQVGALTTAQIAKMSTDKLNALTADQFAALSTTQIGAMTSAQISNLETADVAALTAGQIGAISVSDIAALGSANLSQLSAEQFAALTTAQVQAINTAVISALSSTTFGTLTTLQLSALSTKQLAALSTSQFTAMTGEQLASFTTDQLRGFSTTDISAISVDTLGSMRASQVAALQSNQLAALSSDQLQGLSATQLQALTDTQLQRLSTDDLNTLTADQFANLLTSQVAALTTSQVAGLQTDDLAALSTSQIRNLTVRDMSFLATQHLAALNNAQAVALSTDQLRAMNSANFGALSIDAVGALTSNQIAALSTKQIAAMGSAQFQALSETQVTYLTASQIDSLATDDLNAFTENQFAAMLTSQVAALTSLQVAAMETVDLAALRVTQIPNLSSKTIAGLDGAHVAAFSGDQLSAMTTSQLRAITTANIPSLSVDALSTLASAKISALSSTQVGALYSSQLQALSASQIQGMTTSQLANLATDTLNLLTADQFGSMTNQQVAALTSNQITGMQTVDLAGFSSAQAGAISTSAIANLDTQHLAALSGYQFAGFTSSQIRALDDVKIAALNDDAISSFGTAQLKALTVAQLTGMSSHQLQLLGDTQVAALSTAQIASLGTATLNYLSPSQWAALNGSQLQALTSTQFISMESADLQALTVDQMASITTSNINALLSSQAPLLLADQLSGLTLAQVQSLTTANVIALGTANLDGLGSVQIQALLTSQVDALTAAQITALSDTQVSQLTTAQISFGFGSSTDIGALSGSQFGSLSTHQIQAITSQQIQWLTTTEVDALSVEQAMALSSTQLALMSSTQLAVLSAADISAMSAAQLNVLTTSQMNGWGTDQRNAYSDVTPLVLDLNGDGVHTTSAADGVVYDLTGSGRASQTGWVDANDGLLAMDLNHDGLVNNGTELFGVGTVLANGKHASNGFEALAALDSNHDGVISGQDAQFKDLKVWVDGNHDGVTETGELHGLADFGIVSLNLDALRGTTRENGNLFGMSSSYTTADGVQHDLVDVGFAKGTSTGTPPQIADLLAAPGDHLLGEPAGGTATGSPTGATTVTTGTGDAQTTLLIHKPGLDDDLLHNNTPLI
;
A
#
# COMPACT_ATOMS: atom_id res chain seq x y z
N MET A 1 -64.13 -149.30 0.31
CA MET A 1 -63.61 -149.76 -1.01
C MET A 1 -62.33 -150.56 -0.74
N SER A 2 -61.70 -151.21 -1.73
CA SER A 2 -60.34 -151.74 -1.57
C SER A 2 -59.32 -150.81 -2.21
N THR A 3 -58.05 -150.85 -1.78
CA THR A 3 -56.94 -150.08 -2.36
C THR A 3 -56.86 -150.26 -3.89
N THR A 4 -56.88 -151.51 -4.37
CA THR A 4 -56.87 -151.87 -5.80
C THR A 4 -58.08 -151.35 -6.60
N LYS A 5 -59.20 -151.02 -5.93
CA LYS A 5 -60.38 -150.40 -6.57
C LYS A 5 -60.35 -148.87 -6.49
N LEU A 6 -59.58 -148.29 -5.58
CA LEU A 6 -59.35 -146.86 -5.46
C LEU A 6 -58.30 -146.39 -6.47
N SER A 7 -57.18 -147.09 -6.60
CA SER A 7 -56.07 -146.71 -7.49
C SER A 7 -56.39 -146.76 -8.99
N VAL A 8 -57.48 -147.42 -9.39
CA VAL A 8 -57.97 -147.47 -10.79
C VAL A 8 -59.06 -146.44 -11.10
N LEU A 9 -59.48 -145.61 -10.14
CA LEU A 9 -60.41 -144.51 -10.40
C LEU A 9 -59.71 -143.36 -11.12
N THR A 10 -60.37 -142.75 -12.10
CA THR A 10 -59.85 -141.52 -12.73
C THR A 10 -59.87 -140.35 -11.75
N SER A 11 -59.03 -139.35 -12.00
CA SER A 11 -59.05 -138.04 -11.30
C SER A 11 -60.47 -137.48 -11.13
N THR A 12 -61.29 -137.54 -12.19
CA THR A 12 -62.69 -137.08 -12.16
C THR A 12 -63.58 -137.93 -11.26
N GLN A 13 -63.37 -139.26 -11.22
CA GLN A 13 -64.13 -140.16 -10.35
C GLN A 13 -63.76 -139.99 -8.88
N ILE A 14 -62.49 -139.71 -8.58
CA ILE A 14 -62.00 -139.36 -7.24
C ILE A 14 -62.63 -138.04 -6.76
N GLY A 15 -62.54 -136.97 -7.57
CA GLY A 15 -63.13 -135.67 -7.24
C GLY A 15 -64.67 -135.69 -7.11
N ALA A 16 -65.35 -136.68 -7.71
CA ALA A 16 -66.79 -136.87 -7.61
C ALA A 16 -67.27 -137.65 -6.36
N LEU A 17 -66.37 -138.20 -5.53
CA LEU A 17 -66.75 -138.84 -4.27
C LEU A 17 -67.31 -137.81 -3.28
N LYS A 18 -68.42 -138.12 -2.59
CA LYS A 18 -68.91 -137.22 -1.53
C LYS A 18 -67.87 -137.08 -0.42
N THR A 19 -67.78 -135.91 0.21
CA THR A 19 -66.84 -135.64 1.30
C THR A 19 -66.90 -136.69 2.41
N THR A 20 -68.11 -137.13 2.80
CA THR A 20 -68.34 -138.19 3.78
C THR A 20 -67.96 -139.60 3.30
N GLN A 21 -67.85 -139.84 2.00
CA GLN A 21 -67.30 -141.10 1.45
C GLN A 21 -65.77 -141.07 1.40
N PHE A 22 -65.18 -139.88 1.21
CA PHE A 22 -63.74 -139.68 1.15
C PHE A 22 -63.10 -139.65 2.55
N ALA A 23 -63.73 -138.98 3.51
CA ALA A 23 -63.32 -138.92 4.92
C ALA A 23 -63.32 -140.29 5.65
N ASN A 24 -63.97 -141.31 5.06
CA ASN A 24 -64.03 -142.69 5.58
C ASN A 24 -63.09 -143.65 4.82
N LEU A 25 -62.09 -143.14 4.11
CA LEU A 25 -61.00 -143.96 3.56
C LEU A 25 -60.03 -144.37 4.68
N LEU A 26 -59.60 -145.63 4.67
CA LEU A 26 -58.60 -146.13 5.63
C LEU A 26 -57.19 -145.60 5.31
N THR A 27 -56.30 -145.60 6.30
CA THR A 27 -54.87 -145.24 6.21
C THR A 27 -54.20 -145.74 4.92
N ASN A 28 -54.25 -147.05 4.68
CA ASN A 28 -53.63 -147.70 3.53
C ASN A 28 -54.32 -147.40 2.18
N GLN A 29 -55.53 -146.82 2.21
CA GLN A 29 -56.23 -146.36 1.02
C GLN A 29 -55.76 -144.97 0.60
N ILE A 30 -55.60 -144.05 1.55
CA ILE A 30 -55.10 -142.70 1.29
C ILE A 30 -53.66 -142.76 0.76
N GLN A 31 -52.81 -143.59 1.39
CA GLN A 31 -51.46 -143.93 0.90
C GLN A 31 -51.43 -144.62 -0.49
N SER A 32 -52.56 -145.14 -0.97
CA SER A 32 -52.66 -145.80 -2.29
C SER A 32 -53.18 -144.90 -3.41
N LEU A 33 -53.42 -143.61 -3.11
CA LEU A 33 -53.75 -142.61 -4.12
C LEU A 33 -52.52 -142.27 -4.97
N SER A 34 -52.69 -142.18 -6.28
CA SER A 34 -51.63 -141.67 -7.17
C SER A 34 -51.64 -140.15 -7.25
N ASP A 35 -50.53 -139.56 -7.67
CA ASP A 35 -50.33 -138.10 -7.79
C ASP A 35 -51.45 -137.41 -8.60
N ALA A 36 -51.92 -138.06 -9.66
CA ALA A 36 -53.02 -137.58 -10.50
C ALA A 36 -54.40 -137.65 -9.82
N GLN A 37 -54.56 -138.49 -8.80
CA GLN A 37 -55.74 -138.57 -7.94
C GLN A 37 -55.65 -137.54 -6.81
N ILE A 38 -54.47 -137.36 -6.20
CA ILE A 38 -54.20 -136.38 -5.14
C ILE A 38 -54.40 -134.95 -5.67
N ARG A 39 -53.85 -134.65 -6.86
CA ARG A 39 -54.11 -133.40 -7.60
C ARG A 39 -55.60 -133.13 -7.87
N ALA A 40 -56.43 -134.16 -7.92
CA ALA A 40 -57.85 -134.07 -8.29
C ALA A 40 -58.81 -134.04 -7.09
N LEU A 41 -58.29 -134.04 -5.85
CA LEU A 41 -59.11 -133.92 -4.65
C LEU A 41 -59.80 -132.56 -4.59
N THR A 42 -61.08 -132.53 -4.29
CA THR A 42 -61.79 -131.26 -4.05
C THR A 42 -61.36 -130.66 -2.71
N THR A 43 -61.43 -129.34 -2.61
CA THR A 43 -61.20 -128.58 -1.37
C THR A 43 -61.99 -129.15 -0.19
N ALA A 44 -63.27 -129.47 -0.41
CA ALA A 44 -64.16 -130.03 0.60
C ALA A 44 -63.88 -131.50 0.96
N GLN A 45 -63.18 -132.27 0.12
CA GLN A 45 -62.71 -133.63 0.45
C GLN A 45 -61.50 -133.58 1.37
N LEU A 46 -60.53 -132.69 1.09
CA LEU A 46 -59.34 -132.48 1.93
C LEU A 46 -59.71 -131.91 3.30
N ALA A 47 -60.53 -130.87 3.34
CA ALA A 47 -61.04 -130.26 4.57
C ALA A 47 -61.76 -131.26 5.50
N ALA A 48 -62.29 -132.37 4.96
CA ALA A 48 -63.03 -133.38 5.70
C ALA A 48 -62.17 -134.55 6.24
N LEU A 49 -60.86 -134.59 5.97
CA LEU A 49 -59.95 -135.62 6.52
C LEU A 49 -59.62 -135.37 8.01
N ALA A 50 -59.23 -136.43 8.72
CA ALA A 50 -58.52 -136.27 10.00
C ALA A 50 -57.05 -135.86 9.74
N THR A 51 -56.41 -135.15 10.66
CA THR A 51 -55.01 -134.73 10.50
C THR A 51 -54.07 -135.95 10.41
N ASP A 52 -54.28 -136.97 11.24
CA ASP A 52 -53.62 -138.29 11.16
C ASP A 52 -53.80 -139.01 9.80
N SER A 53 -54.71 -138.53 8.95
CA SER A 53 -54.94 -139.04 7.59
C SER A 53 -54.36 -138.15 6.49
N LEU A 54 -54.05 -136.88 6.82
CA LEU A 54 -53.26 -135.99 5.97
C LEU A 54 -51.76 -136.32 6.09
N ASN A 55 -51.29 -136.60 7.32
CA ASN A 55 -49.91 -137.00 7.66
C ASN A 55 -49.57 -138.45 7.23
N LEU A 56 -50.17 -138.91 6.13
CA LEU A 56 -49.96 -140.18 5.46
C LEU A 56 -49.58 -140.00 3.99
N LEU A 57 -49.76 -138.78 3.46
CA LEU A 57 -49.16 -138.36 2.22
C LEU A 57 -47.63 -138.25 2.42
N SER A 58 -46.87 -138.08 1.35
CA SER A 58 -45.49 -137.60 1.45
C SER A 58 -45.39 -136.09 1.21
N ALA A 59 -44.27 -135.49 1.62
CA ALA A 59 -43.90 -134.13 1.26
C ALA A 59 -44.06 -133.83 -0.25
N ASP A 60 -43.65 -134.75 -1.14
CA ASP A 60 -43.86 -134.62 -2.59
C ASP A 60 -45.34 -134.56 -2.96
N GLN A 61 -46.17 -135.41 -2.33
CA GLN A 61 -47.61 -135.46 -2.57
C GLN A 61 -48.33 -134.23 -2.02
N PHE A 62 -47.87 -133.66 -0.90
CA PHE A 62 -48.28 -132.33 -0.46
C PHE A 62 -47.91 -131.26 -1.50
N GLY A 63 -46.68 -131.25 -2.00
CA GLY A 63 -46.23 -130.36 -3.08
C GLY A 63 -46.99 -130.51 -4.41
N TYR A 64 -47.78 -131.58 -4.57
CA TYR A 64 -48.66 -131.78 -5.73
C TYR A 64 -50.03 -131.12 -5.59
N LEU A 65 -50.47 -130.76 -4.38
CA LEU A 65 -51.74 -130.07 -4.15
C LEU A 65 -51.68 -128.61 -4.66
N SER A 66 -52.80 -128.10 -5.18
CA SER A 66 -52.91 -126.68 -5.55
C SER A 66 -53.03 -125.76 -4.33
N ALA A 67 -52.70 -124.48 -4.52
CA ALA A 67 -52.94 -123.43 -3.54
C ALA A 67 -54.37 -123.46 -2.96
N ALA A 68 -55.39 -123.62 -3.81
CA ALA A 68 -56.78 -123.68 -3.37
C ALA A 68 -57.12 -124.94 -2.55
N GLN A 69 -56.42 -126.05 -2.78
CA GLN A 69 -56.57 -127.29 -2.00
C GLN A 69 -55.93 -127.14 -0.60
N ILE A 70 -54.77 -126.50 -0.50
CA ILE A 70 -54.08 -126.22 0.77
C ILE A 70 -54.84 -125.17 1.59
N GLY A 71 -55.19 -124.02 0.99
CA GLY A 71 -55.95 -122.95 1.64
C GLY A 71 -57.42 -123.28 1.96
N ALA A 72 -57.85 -124.53 1.74
CA ALA A 72 -59.13 -125.06 2.17
C ALA A 72 -59.03 -126.03 3.36
N LEU A 73 -57.82 -126.40 3.79
CA LEU A 73 -57.60 -127.12 5.04
C LEU A 73 -57.98 -126.22 6.22
N THR A 74 -58.44 -126.83 7.31
CA THR A 74 -58.73 -126.13 8.56
C THR A 74 -57.44 -125.81 9.30
N THR A 75 -57.46 -124.73 10.08
CA THR A 75 -56.37 -124.31 10.97
C THR A 75 -55.80 -125.46 11.81
N SER A 76 -56.65 -126.34 12.35
CA SER A 76 -56.23 -127.49 13.17
C SER A 76 -55.67 -128.66 12.37
N GLN A 77 -55.91 -128.74 11.06
CA GLN A 77 -55.21 -129.65 10.17
C GLN A 77 -53.81 -129.10 9.86
N ILE A 78 -53.69 -127.82 9.49
CA ILE A 78 -52.39 -127.16 9.22
C ILE A 78 -51.47 -127.19 10.45
N ALA A 79 -51.99 -126.82 11.62
CA ALA A 79 -51.25 -126.80 12.88
C ALA A 79 -50.73 -128.19 13.33
N GLY A 80 -51.40 -129.26 12.88
CA GLY A 80 -51.10 -130.65 13.25
C GLY A 80 -50.46 -131.48 12.14
N LEU A 81 -50.04 -130.86 11.03
CA LEU A 81 -49.16 -131.53 10.05
C LEU A 81 -47.85 -131.95 10.73
N ASP A 82 -47.13 -132.90 10.11
CA ASP A 82 -45.75 -133.18 10.52
C ASP A 82 -44.76 -132.23 9.84
N THR A 83 -43.55 -132.11 10.39
CA THR A 83 -42.54 -131.16 9.94
C THR A 83 -41.99 -131.45 8.53
N ALA A 84 -42.04 -132.69 8.06
CA ALA A 84 -41.59 -133.08 6.72
C ALA A 84 -42.68 -132.81 5.68
N ASP A 85 -43.94 -133.11 6.00
CA ASP A 85 -45.08 -132.76 5.16
C ASP A 85 -45.26 -131.25 5.01
N PHE A 86 -45.05 -130.49 6.09
CA PHE A 86 -45.03 -129.03 6.05
C PHE A 86 -43.86 -128.49 5.20
N GLN A 87 -42.68 -129.12 5.26
CA GLN A 87 -41.56 -128.80 4.34
C GLN A 87 -41.89 -129.08 2.87
N GLY A 88 -42.81 -129.99 2.57
CA GLY A 88 -43.27 -130.28 1.20
C GLY A 88 -44.04 -129.14 0.53
N PHE A 89 -44.40 -128.08 1.26
CA PHE A 89 -45.18 -126.97 0.73
C PHE A 89 -44.34 -126.09 -0.21
N THR A 90 -44.83 -125.88 -1.42
CA THR A 90 -44.30 -124.84 -2.31
C THR A 90 -44.63 -123.43 -1.78
N SER A 91 -43.83 -122.45 -2.18
CA SER A 91 -44.05 -121.02 -1.94
C SER A 91 -45.48 -120.55 -2.32
N VAL A 92 -46.07 -121.13 -3.37
CA VAL A 92 -47.43 -120.80 -3.84
C VAL A 92 -48.52 -121.39 -2.93
N GLN A 93 -48.23 -122.50 -2.24
CA GLN A 93 -49.15 -123.13 -1.27
C GLN A 93 -49.10 -122.43 0.08
N LEU A 94 -47.91 -122.06 0.59
CA LEU A 94 -47.78 -121.26 1.81
C LEU A 94 -48.52 -119.93 1.70
N ARG A 95 -48.48 -119.27 0.53
CA ARG A 95 -49.26 -118.06 0.22
C ARG A 95 -50.79 -118.24 0.20
N ALA A 96 -51.30 -119.47 0.29
CA ALA A 96 -52.74 -119.76 0.33
C ALA A 96 -53.28 -119.98 1.76
N LEU A 97 -52.39 -120.12 2.75
CA LEU A 97 -52.75 -120.21 4.16
C LEU A 97 -53.31 -118.87 4.67
N SER A 98 -54.36 -118.90 5.50
CA SER A 98 -54.82 -117.67 6.15
C SER A 98 -53.84 -117.23 7.25
N THR A 99 -53.91 -115.97 7.66
CA THR A 99 -53.11 -115.46 8.79
C THR A 99 -53.32 -116.28 10.07
N LYS A 100 -54.54 -116.79 10.29
CA LYS A 100 -54.88 -117.65 11.42
C LYS A 100 -54.20 -119.03 11.35
N ASP A 101 -53.95 -119.54 10.16
CA ASP A 101 -53.24 -120.82 9.99
C ASP A 101 -51.74 -120.65 10.24
N ILE A 102 -51.21 -119.46 9.96
CA ILE A 102 -49.84 -119.05 10.30
C ILE A 102 -49.67 -118.78 11.81
N GLU A 103 -50.68 -118.16 12.45
CA GLU A 103 -50.75 -117.92 13.91
C GLU A 103 -50.81 -119.23 14.73
N GLN A 104 -51.13 -120.36 14.10
CA GLN A 104 -51.24 -121.68 14.74
C GLN A 104 -50.18 -122.68 14.26
N LEU A 105 -49.10 -122.21 13.63
CA LEU A 105 -47.92 -123.03 13.39
C LEU A 105 -47.21 -123.37 14.72
N THR A 106 -46.21 -124.25 14.62
CA THR A 106 -45.34 -124.62 15.74
C THR A 106 -43.92 -124.10 15.48
N THR A 107 -43.13 -123.96 16.54
CA THR A 107 -41.71 -123.60 16.42
C THR A 107 -40.94 -124.58 15.54
N SER A 108 -41.34 -125.86 15.54
CA SER A 108 -40.81 -126.91 14.67
C SER A 108 -41.19 -126.73 13.19
N HIS A 109 -42.37 -126.16 12.88
CA HIS A 109 -42.75 -125.79 11.51
C HIS A 109 -42.00 -124.55 11.02
N ALA A 110 -41.80 -123.55 11.90
CA ALA A 110 -41.08 -122.33 11.53
C ALA A 110 -39.56 -122.56 11.38
N ALA A 111 -38.97 -123.44 12.18
CA ALA A 111 -37.56 -123.83 12.09
C ALA A 111 -37.22 -124.60 10.80
N THR A 112 -38.20 -125.19 10.12
CA THR A 112 -37.98 -126.01 8.91
C THR A 112 -38.25 -125.27 7.60
N LEU A 113 -38.75 -124.04 7.63
CA LEU A 113 -38.97 -123.20 6.44
C LEU A 113 -37.66 -122.89 5.70
N SER A 114 -37.67 -123.04 4.37
CA SER A 114 -36.60 -122.58 3.48
C SER A 114 -36.62 -121.06 3.27
N GLU A 115 -35.55 -120.54 2.66
CA GLU A 115 -35.43 -119.15 2.25
C GLU A 115 -36.56 -118.72 1.29
N GLU A 116 -36.83 -119.52 0.26
CA GLU A 116 -37.88 -119.27 -0.73
C GLU A 116 -39.29 -119.45 -0.17
N GLN A 117 -39.45 -120.35 0.81
CA GLN A 117 -40.71 -120.59 1.52
C GLN A 117 -41.07 -119.40 2.42
N LEU A 118 -40.13 -118.92 3.23
CA LEU A 118 -40.33 -117.77 4.11
C LEU A 118 -40.48 -116.46 3.32
N ALA A 119 -39.61 -116.23 2.33
CA ALA A 119 -39.67 -115.05 1.47
C ALA A 119 -40.97 -114.96 0.64
N ALA A 120 -41.66 -116.07 0.42
CA ALA A 120 -42.95 -116.07 -0.27
C ALA A 120 -44.14 -115.61 0.60
N LEU A 121 -44.05 -115.66 1.93
CA LEU A 121 -45.15 -115.27 2.82
C LEU A 121 -45.53 -113.79 2.60
N THR A 122 -46.83 -113.51 2.54
CA THR A 122 -47.29 -112.10 2.52
C THR A 122 -46.93 -111.39 3.83
N SER A 123 -46.79 -110.07 3.81
CA SER A 123 -46.49 -109.28 5.02
C SER A 123 -47.50 -109.53 6.15
N ASP A 124 -48.77 -109.77 5.84
CA ASP A 124 -49.80 -110.10 6.84
C ASP A 124 -49.66 -111.50 7.42
N GLN A 125 -49.24 -112.49 6.60
CA GLN A 125 -48.92 -113.83 7.07
C GLN A 125 -47.69 -113.81 7.99
N LEU A 126 -46.59 -113.18 7.56
CA LEU A 126 -45.37 -113.06 8.37
C LEU A 126 -45.64 -112.31 9.69
N ARG A 127 -46.46 -111.25 9.64
CA ARG A 127 -46.90 -110.48 10.82
C ARG A 127 -47.85 -111.27 11.74
N ALA A 128 -48.45 -112.36 11.26
CA ALA A 128 -49.26 -113.28 12.07
C ALA A 128 -48.46 -114.42 12.72
N MET A 129 -47.17 -114.62 12.37
CA MET A 129 -46.31 -115.60 13.06
C MET A 129 -46.08 -115.19 14.52
N ASN A 130 -46.16 -116.15 15.44
CA ASN A 130 -45.86 -115.91 16.85
C ASN A 130 -44.37 -115.55 17.03
N THR A 131 -44.05 -114.83 18.09
CA THR A 131 -42.67 -114.38 18.37
C THR A 131 -41.70 -115.55 18.59
N GLN A 132 -42.18 -116.65 19.17
CA GLN A 132 -41.40 -117.87 19.38
C GLN A 132 -41.13 -118.61 18.06
N ASP A 133 -42.11 -118.63 17.16
CA ASP A 133 -41.98 -119.28 15.85
C ASP A 133 -41.02 -118.49 14.97
N LEU A 134 -41.17 -117.17 14.89
CA LEU A 134 -40.23 -116.30 14.17
C LEU A 134 -38.81 -116.37 14.74
N ALA A 135 -38.65 -116.52 16.05
CA ALA A 135 -37.35 -116.75 16.69
C ALA A 135 -36.78 -118.15 16.45
N ALA A 136 -37.57 -119.12 15.97
CA ALA A 136 -37.11 -120.46 15.60
C ALA A 136 -36.64 -120.55 14.13
N VAL A 137 -37.02 -119.60 13.27
CA VAL A 137 -36.60 -119.51 11.85
C VAL A 137 -35.07 -119.45 11.73
N THR A 138 -34.50 -120.19 10.78
CA THR A 138 -33.05 -120.22 10.55
C THR A 138 -32.51 -118.85 10.07
N THR A 139 -31.25 -118.56 10.38
CA THR A 139 -30.56 -117.33 9.94
C THR A 139 -30.59 -117.19 8.41
N THR A 140 -30.34 -118.28 7.68
CA THR A 140 -30.41 -118.30 6.21
C THR A 140 -31.81 -117.98 5.70
N ALA A 141 -32.86 -118.61 6.25
CA ALA A 141 -34.22 -118.36 5.79
C ALA A 141 -34.66 -116.91 6.07
N LEU A 142 -34.29 -116.36 7.23
CA LEU A 142 -34.59 -114.98 7.59
C LEU A 142 -33.89 -113.95 6.68
N ALA A 143 -32.67 -114.26 6.22
CA ALA A 143 -31.91 -113.42 5.30
C ALA A 143 -32.57 -113.26 3.91
N GLY A 144 -33.43 -114.21 3.49
CA GLY A 144 -34.16 -114.15 2.22
C GLY A 144 -35.37 -113.21 2.19
N LEU A 145 -35.80 -112.66 3.33
CA LEU A 145 -36.97 -111.78 3.40
C LEU A 145 -36.78 -110.50 2.57
N THR A 146 -37.85 -109.96 1.98
CA THR A 146 -37.78 -108.63 1.38
C THR A 146 -37.74 -107.54 2.45
N SER A 147 -37.12 -106.39 2.13
CA SER A 147 -37.16 -105.18 2.95
C SER A 147 -38.59 -104.78 3.36
N ASN A 148 -39.60 -105.04 2.50
CA ASN A 148 -41.01 -104.78 2.80
C ASN A 148 -41.58 -105.73 3.86
N GLN A 149 -41.17 -107.00 3.89
CA GLN A 149 -41.55 -107.96 4.93
C GLN A 149 -40.92 -107.58 6.28
N ILE A 150 -39.63 -107.24 6.30
CA ILE A 150 -38.92 -106.78 7.50
C ILE A 150 -39.53 -105.49 8.08
N ASN A 151 -39.86 -104.51 7.23
CA ASN A 151 -40.56 -103.29 7.62
C ASN A 151 -41.94 -103.55 8.26
N ASN A 152 -42.63 -104.63 7.85
CA ASN A 152 -43.95 -105.00 8.38
C ASN A 152 -43.91 -105.82 9.69
N LEU A 153 -42.75 -106.27 10.16
CA LEU A 153 -42.65 -106.95 11.46
C LEU A 153 -43.08 -106.01 12.60
N SER A 154 -43.88 -106.48 13.54
CA SER A 154 -44.14 -105.69 14.75
C SER A 154 -42.85 -105.48 15.55
N SER A 155 -42.74 -104.38 16.30
CA SER A 155 -41.58 -104.13 17.17
C SER A 155 -41.35 -105.28 18.18
N LEU A 156 -42.41 -106.02 18.55
CA LEU A 156 -42.33 -107.18 19.42
C LEU A 156 -41.77 -108.43 18.71
N GLN A 157 -42.12 -108.65 17.44
CA GLN A 157 -41.48 -109.69 16.62
C GLN A 157 -39.99 -109.40 16.42
N LEU A 158 -39.65 -108.15 16.08
CA LEU A 158 -38.26 -107.71 15.90
C LEU A 158 -37.43 -107.84 17.20
N SER A 159 -37.98 -107.45 18.36
CA SER A 159 -37.27 -107.53 19.64
C SER A 159 -37.00 -108.96 20.12
N ASN A 160 -37.76 -109.94 19.63
CA ASN A 160 -37.58 -111.36 19.96
C ASN A 160 -36.56 -112.09 19.06
N LEU A 161 -36.09 -111.48 17.97
CA LEU A 161 -35.01 -112.04 17.16
C LEU A 161 -33.73 -112.19 17.98
N THR A 162 -33.01 -113.30 17.82
CA THR A 162 -31.67 -113.49 18.39
C THR A 162 -30.65 -112.56 17.74
N ASN A 163 -29.51 -112.33 18.39
CA ASN A 163 -28.46 -111.47 17.86
C ASN A 163 -27.89 -112.05 16.54
N ALA A 164 -27.78 -113.37 16.42
CA ALA A 164 -27.38 -114.04 15.18
C ALA A 164 -28.40 -113.87 14.05
N GLN A 165 -29.71 -113.85 14.35
CA GLN A 165 -30.77 -113.56 13.36
C GLN A 165 -30.72 -112.10 12.88
N LEU A 166 -30.46 -111.15 13.77
CA LEU A 166 -30.25 -109.75 13.37
C LEU A 166 -28.98 -109.58 12.53
N GLN A 167 -27.87 -110.22 12.90
CA GLN A 167 -26.61 -110.22 12.12
C GLN A 167 -26.74 -110.92 10.76
N ALA A 168 -27.70 -111.85 10.60
CA ALA A 168 -27.99 -112.50 9.32
C ALA A 168 -28.77 -111.62 8.34
N LEU A 169 -29.37 -110.51 8.80
CA LEU A 169 -30.03 -109.56 7.90
C LEU A 169 -28.99 -108.83 7.02
N THR A 170 -29.34 -108.61 5.77
CA THR A 170 -28.61 -107.70 4.88
C THR A 170 -28.74 -106.25 5.36
N ALA A 171 -27.75 -105.43 5.01
CA ALA A 171 -27.78 -103.98 5.20
C ALA A 171 -29.07 -103.32 4.66
N ALA A 172 -29.58 -103.79 3.51
CA ALA A 172 -30.81 -103.30 2.89
C ALA A 172 -32.12 -103.71 3.60
N GLN A 173 -32.10 -104.75 4.46
CA GLN A 173 -33.21 -105.08 5.35
C GLN A 173 -33.16 -104.24 6.63
N VAL A 174 -31.97 -104.05 7.22
CA VAL A 174 -31.79 -103.20 8.42
C VAL A 174 -32.11 -101.73 8.12
N GLY A 175 -31.60 -101.20 7.01
CA GLY A 175 -31.94 -99.85 6.51
C GLY A 175 -33.41 -99.66 6.15
N ALA A 176 -34.19 -100.74 6.00
CA ALA A 176 -35.63 -100.68 5.74
C ALA A 176 -36.51 -100.71 7.01
N LEU A 177 -35.92 -100.86 8.20
CA LEU A 177 -36.66 -100.82 9.47
C LEU A 177 -37.29 -99.44 9.71
N THR A 178 -38.53 -99.40 10.18
CA THR A 178 -39.19 -98.15 10.58
C THR A 178 -38.51 -97.52 11.79
N THR A 179 -38.64 -96.20 11.93
CA THR A 179 -38.21 -95.46 13.13
C THR A 179 -38.84 -96.03 14.42
N ALA A 180 -40.09 -96.46 14.36
CA ALA A 180 -40.81 -97.08 15.49
C ALA A 180 -40.36 -98.52 15.82
N GLN A 181 -39.71 -99.22 14.89
CA GLN A 181 -38.99 -100.47 15.16
C GLN A 181 -37.66 -100.18 15.85
N ILE A 182 -36.83 -99.29 15.27
CA ILE A 182 -35.51 -98.90 15.81
C ILE A 182 -35.63 -98.34 17.24
N ALA A 183 -36.56 -97.42 17.50
CA ALA A 183 -36.83 -96.83 18.82
C ALA A 183 -37.41 -97.82 19.86
N LYS A 184 -37.55 -99.11 19.52
CA LYS A 184 -37.99 -100.20 20.41
C LYS A 184 -37.00 -101.36 20.53
N MET A 185 -35.89 -101.34 19.80
CA MET A 185 -34.77 -102.26 20.03
C MET A 185 -34.02 -101.91 21.32
N SER A 186 -33.54 -102.89 22.08
CA SER A 186 -32.59 -102.60 23.16
C SER A 186 -31.21 -102.27 22.60
N THR A 187 -30.37 -101.63 23.42
CA THR A 187 -28.93 -101.42 23.19
C THR A 187 -28.25 -102.70 22.70
N ASP A 188 -28.49 -103.82 23.38
CA ASP A 188 -27.92 -105.14 23.13
C ASP A 188 -28.35 -105.76 21.78
N LYS A 189 -29.29 -105.13 21.07
CA LYS A 189 -29.71 -105.47 19.70
C LYS A 189 -29.18 -104.51 18.65
N LEU A 190 -28.84 -103.28 19.04
CA LEU A 190 -28.23 -102.26 18.20
C LEU A 190 -26.72 -102.49 18.09
N ASN A 191 -26.03 -102.62 19.24
CA ASN A 191 -24.61 -102.96 19.35
C ASN A 191 -24.30 -104.41 18.88
N ALA A 192 -25.35 -105.18 18.54
CA ALA A 192 -25.22 -106.50 17.94
C ALA A 192 -25.25 -106.48 16.41
N LEU A 193 -25.56 -105.33 15.79
CA LEU A 193 -25.49 -105.17 14.34
C LEU A 193 -24.03 -105.15 13.87
N THR A 194 -23.78 -105.48 12.61
CA THR A 194 -22.46 -105.29 12.00
C THR A 194 -22.26 -103.82 11.60
N ALA A 195 -21.01 -103.39 11.42
CA ALA A 195 -20.70 -102.03 10.96
C ALA A 195 -21.44 -101.66 9.66
N ASP A 196 -21.51 -102.58 8.69
CA ASP A 196 -22.24 -102.38 7.42
C ASP A 196 -23.76 -102.23 7.63
N GLN A 197 -24.34 -102.96 8.59
CA GLN A 197 -25.75 -102.84 8.96
C GLN A 197 -26.03 -101.50 9.66
N PHE A 198 -25.12 -101.05 10.53
CA PHE A 198 -25.25 -99.80 11.28
C PHE A 198 -25.08 -98.57 10.38
N ALA A 199 -24.11 -98.61 9.46
CA ALA A 199 -23.91 -97.60 8.42
C ALA A 199 -25.09 -97.51 7.43
N ALA A 200 -25.87 -98.59 7.25
CA ALA A 200 -27.04 -98.63 6.39
C ALA A 200 -28.33 -98.05 7.01
N LEU A 201 -28.31 -97.68 8.29
CA LEU A 201 -29.42 -96.95 8.92
C LEU A 201 -29.50 -95.52 8.36
N SER A 202 -30.65 -95.12 7.82
CA SER A 202 -30.88 -93.74 7.40
C SER A 202 -30.71 -92.74 8.55
N THR A 203 -30.40 -91.50 8.21
CA THR A 203 -30.33 -90.37 9.15
C THR A 203 -31.62 -90.22 9.97
N THR A 204 -32.77 -90.51 9.37
CA THR A 204 -34.08 -90.50 10.03
C THR A 204 -34.27 -91.64 11.04
N GLN A 205 -33.65 -92.81 10.82
CA GLN A 205 -33.64 -93.90 11.81
C GLN A 205 -32.72 -93.56 12.99
N ILE A 206 -31.52 -93.04 12.73
CA ILE A 206 -30.56 -92.60 13.77
C ILE A 206 -31.14 -91.46 14.61
N GLY A 207 -31.67 -90.41 13.98
CA GLY A 207 -32.33 -89.29 14.66
C GLY A 207 -33.67 -89.62 15.35
N ALA A 208 -34.18 -90.85 15.19
CA ALA A 208 -35.34 -91.37 15.91
C ALA A 208 -34.97 -92.34 17.04
N MET A 209 -33.69 -92.64 17.25
CA MET A 209 -33.21 -93.37 18.42
C MET A 209 -33.43 -92.53 19.68
N THR A 210 -33.65 -93.21 20.80
CA THR A 210 -33.74 -92.56 22.11
C THR A 210 -32.35 -92.21 22.64
N SER A 211 -32.25 -91.16 23.45
CA SER A 211 -31.00 -90.76 24.12
C SER A 211 -30.30 -91.92 24.84
N ALA A 212 -31.08 -92.80 25.47
CA ALA A 212 -30.56 -93.97 26.17
C ALA A 212 -30.02 -95.07 25.23
N GLN A 213 -30.46 -95.13 23.98
CA GLN A 213 -29.83 -95.97 22.96
C GLN A 213 -28.51 -95.34 22.50
N ILE A 214 -28.52 -94.05 22.11
CA ILE A 214 -27.31 -93.34 21.64
C ILE A 214 -26.19 -93.33 22.70
N SER A 215 -26.51 -93.05 23.97
CA SER A 215 -25.51 -92.96 25.04
C SER A 215 -24.87 -94.30 25.44
N ASN A 216 -25.38 -95.42 24.94
CA ASN A 216 -24.90 -96.77 25.26
C ASN A 216 -24.44 -97.54 23.99
N LEU A 217 -24.25 -96.85 22.87
CA LEU A 217 -23.58 -97.40 21.70
C LEU A 217 -22.09 -97.63 21.99
N GLU A 218 -21.54 -98.74 21.47
CA GLU A 218 -20.11 -99.01 21.60
C GLU A 218 -19.30 -98.04 20.73
N THR A 219 -18.03 -97.85 21.06
CA THR A 219 -17.12 -96.99 20.29
C THR A 219 -17.02 -97.44 18.83
N ALA A 220 -17.17 -98.74 18.57
CA ALA A 220 -17.22 -99.30 17.22
C ALA A 220 -18.49 -98.91 16.44
N ASP A 221 -19.66 -98.94 17.08
CA ASP A 221 -20.94 -98.54 16.46
C ASP A 221 -20.92 -97.07 16.06
N VAL A 222 -20.42 -96.20 16.95
CA VAL A 222 -20.29 -94.76 16.69
C VAL A 222 -19.25 -94.49 15.59
N ALA A 223 -18.15 -95.24 15.56
CA ALA A 223 -17.16 -95.14 14.49
C ALA A 223 -17.66 -95.67 13.13
N ALA A 224 -18.65 -96.58 13.12
CA ALA A 224 -19.28 -97.09 11.90
C ALA A 224 -20.32 -96.13 11.28
N LEU A 225 -20.76 -95.10 12.01
CA LEU A 225 -21.71 -94.11 11.48
C LEU A 225 -21.10 -93.27 10.36
N THR A 226 -21.82 -93.13 9.25
CA THR A 226 -21.49 -92.15 8.22
C THR A 226 -21.59 -90.73 8.77
N ALA A 227 -20.84 -89.81 8.18
CA ALA A 227 -20.82 -88.40 8.57
C ALA A 227 -22.23 -87.75 8.58
N GLY A 228 -23.10 -88.13 7.64
CA GLY A 228 -24.49 -87.68 7.60
C GLY A 228 -25.37 -88.22 8.74
N GLN A 229 -25.08 -89.42 9.26
CA GLN A 229 -25.76 -89.96 10.44
C GLN A 229 -25.31 -89.26 11.72
N ILE A 230 -24.02 -88.95 11.87
CA ILE A 230 -23.48 -88.15 12.99
C ILE A 230 -24.15 -86.78 13.06
N GLY A 231 -24.31 -86.09 11.92
CA GLY A 231 -25.04 -84.82 11.83
C GLY A 231 -26.54 -84.90 12.14
N ALA A 232 -27.12 -86.11 12.25
CA ALA A 232 -28.53 -86.34 12.57
C ALA A 232 -28.82 -86.70 14.05
N ILE A 233 -27.78 -86.95 14.85
CA ILE A 233 -27.91 -87.18 16.30
C ILE A 233 -28.27 -85.86 17.00
N SER A 234 -29.13 -85.88 18.02
CA SER A 234 -29.52 -84.63 18.69
C SER A 234 -28.35 -83.97 19.43
N VAL A 235 -28.42 -82.64 19.62
CA VAL A 235 -27.39 -81.86 20.33
C VAL A 235 -27.17 -82.38 21.76
N SER A 236 -28.24 -82.75 22.46
CA SER A 236 -28.17 -83.36 23.79
C SER A 236 -27.53 -84.74 23.80
N ASP A 237 -27.72 -85.52 22.74
CA ASP A 237 -27.17 -86.88 22.67
C ASP A 237 -25.68 -86.87 22.28
N ILE A 238 -25.26 -85.97 21.38
CA ILE A 238 -23.83 -85.70 21.15
C ILE A 238 -23.13 -85.24 22.44
N ALA A 239 -23.78 -84.40 23.25
CA ALA A 239 -23.24 -83.98 24.55
C ALA A 239 -23.17 -85.11 25.58
N ALA A 240 -24.04 -86.12 25.46
CA ALA A 240 -24.09 -87.30 26.31
C ALA A 240 -23.17 -88.44 25.86
N LEU A 241 -22.70 -88.44 24.60
CA LEU A 241 -21.65 -89.35 24.15
C LEU A 241 -20.37 -89.11 24.95
N GLY A 242 -19.82 -90.19 25.53
CA GLY A 242 -18.58 -90.12 26.29
C GLY A 242 -17.40 -89.63 25.43
N SER A 243 -16.42 -88.99 26.08
CA SER A 243 -15.22 -88.48 25.40
C SER A 243 -14.46 -89.56 24.63
N ALA A 244 -14.53 -90.83 25.08
CA ALA A 244 -14.02 -91.97 24.34
C ALA A 244 -14.62 -92.04 22.91
N ASN A 245 -15.95 -92.10 22.78
CA ASN A 245 -16.63 -92.21 21.48
C ASN A 245 -16.38 -90.97 20.62
N LEU A 246 -16.46 -89.77 21.19
CA LEU A 246 -16.21 -88.52 20.44
C LEU A 246 -14.75 -88.37 19.98
N SER A 247 -13.78 -88.94 20.71
CA SER A 247 -12.35 -88.90 20.35
C SER A 247 -11.95 -89.85 19.21
N GLN A 248 -12.81 -90.81 18.86
CA GLN A 248 -12.56 -91.79 17.78
C GLN A 248 -13.26 -91.42 16.46
N LEU A 249 -13.94 -90.27 16.40
CA LEU A 249 -14.55 -89.79 15.17
C LEU A 249 -13.48 -89.43 14.12
N SER A 250 -13.73 -89.81 12.87
CA SER A 250 -12.93 -89.41 11.72
C SER A 250 -13.02 -87.90 11.46
N ALA A 251 -12.09 -87.38 10.66
CA ALA A 251 -12.11 -85.99 10.23
C ALA A 251 -13.43 -85.61 9.53
N GLU A 252 -13.95 -86.50 8.68
CA GLU A 252 -15.21 -86.34 7.95
C GLU A 252 -16.43 -86.41 8.87
N GLN A 253 -16.43 -87.34 9.85
CA GLN A 253 -17.48 -87.45 10.85
C GLN A 253 -17.54 -86.19 11.74
N PHE A 254 -16.39 -85.68 12.19
CA PHE A 254 -16.33 -84.47 13.01
C PHE A 254 -16.68 -83.22 12.20
N ALA A 255 -16.23 -83.11 10.95
CA ALA A 255 -16.57 -82.00 10.05
C ALA A 255 -18.07 -81.94 9.71
N ALA A 256 -18.81 -83.04 9.79
CA ALA A 256 -20.27 -83.07 9.58
C ALA A 256 -21.11 -82.72 10.83
N LEU A 257 -20.49 -82.50 12.00
CA LEU A 257 -21.21 -82.01 13.17
C LEU A 257 -21.74 -80.58 12.93
N THR A 258 -23.01 -80.36 13.21
CA THR A 258 -23.60 -79.01 13.22
C THR A 258 -22.92 -78.12 14.27
N THR A 259 -22.96 -76.80 14.06
CA THR A 259 -22.39 -75.81 14.99
C THR A 259 -22.93 -75.94 16.41
N ALA A 260 -24.22 -76.29 16.56
CA ALA A 260 -24.85 -76.54 17.85
C ALA A 260 -24.35 -77.83 18.53
N GLN A 261 -24.12 -78.91 17.76
CA GLN A 261 -23.48 -80.12 18.30
C GLN A 261 -22.04 -79.82 18.76
N VAL A 262 -21.25 -79.09 17.95
CA VAL A 262 -19.87 -78.70 18.32
C VAL A 262 -19.83 -77.81 19.58
N GLN A 263 -20.78 -76.88 19.75
CA GLN A 263 -20.91 -76.10 21.00
C GLN A 263 -21.19 -76.96 22.24
N ALA A 264 -21.85 -78.11 22.08
CA ALA A 264 -22.22 -78.99 23.18
C ALA A 264 -21.11 -79.98 23.58
N ILE A 265 -20.06 -80.14 22.75
CA ILE A 265 -18.91 -81.00 23.03
C ILE A 265 -18.04 -80.40 24.14
N ASN A 266 -17.72 -81.22 25.15
CA ASN A 266 -16.91 -80.79 26.29
C ASN A 266 -15.46 -80.44 25.91
N THR A 267 -14.82 -79.61 26.74
CA THR A 267 -13.48 -79.07 26.48
C THR A 267 -12.38 -80.12 26.37
N ALA A 268 -12.51 -81.27 27.06
CA ALA A 268 -11.51 -82.34 27.00
C ALA A 268 -11.44 -82.99 25.62
N VAL A 269 -12.59 -83.21 24.96
CA VAL A 269 -12.63 -83.72 23.57
C VAL A 269 -11.98 -82.71 22.62
N ILE A 270 -12.35 -81.42 22.72
CA ILE A 270 -11.76 -80.35 21.89
C ILE A 270 -10.23 -80.32 22.06
N SER A 271 -9.72 -80.35 23.30
CA SER A 271 -8.27 -80.37 23.58
C SER A 271 -7.53 -81.59 23.07
N ALA A 272 -8.25 -82.70 22.82
CA ALA A 272 -7.69 -84.00 22.41
C ALA A 272 -7.76 -84.25 20.88
N LEU A 273 -8.40 -83.37 20.11
CA LEU A 273 -8.44 -83.49 18.65
C LEU A 273 -7.02 -83.41 18.06
N SER A 274 -6.71 -84.27 17.10
CA SER A 274 -5.46 -84.13 16.33
C SER A 274 -5.46 -82.80 15.57
N SER A 275 -4.28 -82.25 15.29
CA SER A 275 -4.14 -81.04 14.46
C SER A 275 -4.76 -81.23 13.07
N THR A 276 -4.73 -82.45 12.51
CA THR A 276 -5.42 -82.80 11.26
C THR A 276 -6.95 -82.70 11.40
N THR A 277 -7.52 -83.31 12.45
CA THR A 277 -8.97 -83.29 12.73
C THR A 277 -9.47 -81.87 13.02
N PHE A 278 -8.66 -81.09 13.74
CA PHE A 278 -8.94 -79.68 14.00
C PHE A 278 -8.84 -78.82 12.74
N GLY A 279 -7.84 -79.08 11.89
CA GLY A 279 -7.67 -78.44 10.59
C GLY A 279 -8.82 -78.70 9.60
N THR A 280 -9.56 -79.80 9.75
CA THR A 280 -10.78 -80.07 8.96
C THR A 280 -12.04 -79.37 9.47
N LEU A 281 -11.99 -78.61 10.57
CA LEU A 281 -13.14 -77.83 11.05
C LEU A 281 -13.47 -76.68 10.10
N THR A 282 -14.75 -76.53 9.79
CA THR A 282 -15.28 -75.40 9.03
C THR A 282 -15.18 -74.11 9.84
N THR A 283 -15.09 -72.99 9.13
CA THR A 283 -15.15 -71.63 9.70
C THR A 283 -16.42 -71.39 10.52
N LEU A 284 -17.54 -72.05 10.20
CA LEU A 284 -18.78 -72.00 10.98
C LEU A 284 -18.69 -72.77 12.31
N GLN A 285 -18.03 -73.93 12.34
CA GLN A 285 -17.82 -74.68 13.58
C GLN A 285 -16.84 -73.97 14.51
N LEU A 286 -15.76 -73.41 13.98
CA LEU A 286 -14.76 -72.63 14.75
C LEU A 286 -15.38 -71.34 15.31
N SER A 287 -16.05 -70.54 14.48
CA SER A 287 -16.75 -69.35 14.96
C SER A 287 -17.94 -69.64 15.89
N ALA A 288 -18.41 -70.89 15.98
CA ALA A 288 -19.36 -71.32 16.99
C ALA A 288 -18.73 -71.67 18.35
N LEU A 289 -17.42 -71.94 18.44
CA LEU A 289 -16.79 -72.40 19.69
C LEU A 289 -16.96 -71.39 20.84
N SER A 290 -17.35 -71.88 22.02
CA SER A 290 -17.41 -71.07 23.23
C SER A 290 -16.01 -70.70 23.73
N THR A 291 -15.89 -69.60 24.47
CA THR A 291 -14.61 -69.15 25.05
C THR A 291 -13.94 -70.19 25.95
N LYS A 292 -14.72 -71.08 26.58
CA LYS A 292 -14.20 -72.22 27.36
C LYS A 292 -13.59 -73.33 26.49
N GLN A 293 -14.11 -73.55 25.28
CA GLN A 293 -13.54 -74.50 24.33
C GLN A 293 -12.29 -73.93 23.66
N LEU A 294 -12.29 -72.62 23.37
CA LEU A 294 -11.12 -71.90 22.83
C LEU A 294 -9.96 -71.88 23.82
N ALA A 295 -10.22 -71.56 25.09
CA ALA A 295 -9.22 -71.61 26.17
C ALA A 295 -8.80 -73.06 26.58
N ALA A 296 -9.30 -74.08 25.87
CA ALA A 296 -8.90 -75.47 26.01
C ALA A 296 -8.20 -76.03 24.75
N LEU A 297 -7.99 -75.21 23.72
CA LEU A 297 -7.19 -75.59 22.56
C LEU A 297 -5.73 -75.81 22.97
N SER A 298 -5.08 -76.77 22.33
CA SER A 298 -3.64 -77.00 22.49
C SER A 298 -2.83 -76.11 21.55
N THR A 299 -1.57 -75.84 21.90
CA THR A 299 -0.67 -75.04 21.05
C THR A 299 -0.49 -75.65 19.66
N SER A 300 -0.48 -76.98 19.52
CA SER A 300 -0.41 -77.65 18.23
C SER A 300 -1.66 -77.47 17.37
N GLN A 301 -2.84 -77.30 17.98
CA GLN A 301 -4.08 -76.95 17.27
C GLN A 301 -4.04 -75.49 16.79
N PHE A 302 -3.58 -74.55 17.63
CA PHE A 302 -3.38 -73.15 17.24
C PHE A 302 -2.37 -73.01 16.09
N THR A 303 -1.21 -73.67 16.15
CA THR A 303 -0.21 -73.63 15.06
C THR A 303 -0.64 -74.35 13.78
N ALA A 304 -1.71 -75.15 13.83
CA ALA A 304 -2.25 -75.86 12.66
C ALA A 304 -3.43 -75.11 11.99
N MET A 305 -3.85 -73.96 12.52
CA MET A 305 -4.93 -73.17 11.95
C MET A 305 -4.51 -72.49 10.64
N THR A 306 -5.40 -72.52 9.64
CA THR A 306 -5.23 -71.71 8.43
C THR A 306 -5.59 -70.24 8.68
N GLY A 307 -5.11 -69.35 7.81
CA GLY A 307 -5.50 -67.94 7.81
C GLY A 307 -7.02 -67.73 7.70
N GLU A 308 -7.72 -68.52 6.89
CA GLU A 308 -9.18 -68.49 6.76
C GLU A 308 -9.90 -68.89 8.06
N GLN A 309 -9.34 -69.87 8.77
CA GLN A 309 -9.87 -70.34 10.05
C GLN A 309 -9.69 -69.29 11.15
N LEU A 310 -8.52 -68.64 11.27
CA LEU A 310 -8.33 -67.52 12.20
C LEU A 310 -9.22 -66.32 11.83
N ALA A 311 -9.33 -66.00 10.53
CA ALA A 311 -10.20 -64.94 10.02
C ALA A 311 -11.70 -65.21 10.21
N SER A 312 -12.10 -66.42 10.64
CA SER A 312 -13.50 -66.76 10.94
C SER A 312 -13.95 -66.33 12.34
N PHE A 313 -13.05 -66.21 13.31
CA PHE A 313 -13.42 -65.91 14.70
C PHE A 313 -14.00 -64.50 14.86
N THR A 314 -14.98 -64.40 15.76
CA THR A 314 -15.51 -63.12 16.23
C THR A 314 -14.48 -62.37 17.07
N THR A 315 -14.66 -61.05 17.16
CA THR A 315 -13.82 -60.15 17.98
C THR A 315 -13.80 -60.55 19.46
N ASP A 316 -14.90 -61.09 19.99
CA ASP A 316 -15.00 -61.50 21.40
C ASP A 316 -14.40 -62.89 21.67
N GLN A 317 -14.31 -63.75 20.66
CA GLN A 317 -13.54 -64.99 20.75
C GLN A 317 -12.04 -64.72 20.78
N LEU A 318 -11.54 -63.81 19.92
CA LEU A 318 -10.13 -63.42 19.91
C LEU A 318 -9.70 -62.76 21.22
N ARG A 319 -10.55 -61.94 21.84
CA ARG A 319 -10.35 -61.39 23.20
C ARG A 319 -10.25 -62.45 24.30
N GLY A 320 -10.62 -63.70 24.02
CA GLY A 320 -10.48 -64.84 24.92
C GLY A 320 -9.16 -65.63 24.77
N PHE A 321 -8.33 -65.32 23.75
CA PHE A 321 -7.05 -66.00 23.53
C PHE A 321 -6.01 -65.53 24.54
N SER A 322 -5.12 -66.42 24.98
CA SER A 322 -3.98 -66.02 25.82
C SER A 322 -2.92 -65.30 25.00
N THR A 323 -2.02 -64.59 25.69
CA THR A 323 -0.83 -63.98 25.07
C THR A 323 0.08 -65.02 24.43
N THR A 324 0.14 -66.24 25.01
CA THR A 324 0.89 -67.37 24.45
C THR A 324 0.29 -67.82 23.12
N ASP A 325 -1.03 -67.93 23.02
CA ASP A 325 -1.71 -68.36 21.78
C ASP A 325 -1.46 -67.35 20.66
N ILE A 326 -1.57 -66.05 20.98
CA ILE A 326 -1.29 -64.95 20.03
C ILE A 326 0.18 -64.98 19.56
N SER A 327 1.14 -65.19 20.46
CA SER A 327 2.57 -65.32 20.12
C SER A 327 2.91 -66.58 19.28
N ALA A 328 2.00 -67.56 19.22
CA ALA A 328 2.17 -68.80 18.46
C ALA A 328 1.60 -68.76 17.04
N ILE A 329 0.90 -67.69 16.65
CA ILE A 329 0.34 -67.51 15.30
C ILE A 329 1.47 -67.16 14.32
N SER A 330 1.62 -67.89 13.21
CA SER A 330 2.61 -67.54 12.18
C SER A 330 2.30 -66.20 11.50
N VAL A 331 3.32 -65.53 10.97
CA VAL A 331 3.20 -64.23 10.27
C VAL A 331 2.14 -64.28 9.16
N ASP A 332 2.13 -65.31 8.31
CA ASP A 332 1.16 -65.48 7.22
C ASP A 332 -0.29 -65.63 7.74
N THR A 333 -0.47 -66.37 8.84
CA THR A 333 -1.79 -66.60 9.45
C THR A 333 -2.27 -65.32 10.16
N LEU A 334 -1.37 -64.55 10.78
CA LEU A 334 -1.68 -63.23 11.36
C LEU A 334 -2.05 -62.21 10.28
N GLY A 335 -1.32 -62.18 9.16
CA GLY A 335 -1.60 -61.35 7.98
C GLY A 335 -2.98 -61.62 7.36
N SER A 336 -3.56 -62.79 7.62
CA SER A 336 -4.92 -63.15 7.19
C SER A 336 -6.03 -62.57 8.08
N MET A 337 -5.71 -62.01 9.26
CA MET A 337 -6.71 -61.39 10.14
C MET A 337 -7.31 -60.12 9.54
N ARG A 338 -8.63 -59.94 9.69
CA ARG A 338 -9.32 -58.70 9.30
C ARG A 338 -8.86 -57.53 10.17
N ALA A 339 -8.85 -56.33 9.60
CA ALA A 339 -8.59 -55.07 10.32
C ALA A 339 -9.39 -54.96 11.65
N SER A 340 -10.68 -55.30 11.64
CA SER A 340 -11.54 -55.29 12.83
C SER A 340 -11.22 -56.36 13.88
N GLN A 341 -10.53 -57.45 13.50
CA GLN A 341 -10.02 -58.45 14.43
C GLN A 341 -8.75 -57.97 15.14
N VAL A 342 -7.84 -57.31 14.41
CA VAL A 342 -6.63 -56.69 15.00
C VAL A 342 -7.00 -55.52 15.92
N ALA A 343 -7.95 -54.67 15.52
CA ALA A 343 -8.53 -53.61 16.35
C ALA A 343 -9.24 -54.12 17.64
N ALA A 344 -9.61 -55.41 17.69
CA ALA A 344 -10.27 -56.01 18.84
C ALA A 344 -9.33 -56.63 19.88
N LEU A 345 -8.05 -56.84 19.52
CA LEU A 345 -7.02 -57.39 20.42
C LEU A 345 -6.83 -56.49 21.64
N GLN A 346 -6.77 -57.10 22.82
CA GLN A 346 -6.43 -56.40 24.05
C GLN A 346 -4.97 -55.91 24.01
N SER A 347 -4.63 -54.82 24.69
CA SER A 347 -3.27 -54.24 24.62
C SER A 347 -2.16 -55.22 25.05
N ASN A 348 -2.45 -56.16 25.95
CA ASN A 348 -1.54 -57.24 26.35
C ASN A 348 -1.43 -58.37 25.33
N GLN A 349 -2.46 -58.59 24.49
CA GLN A 349 -2.39 -59.51 23.35
C GLN A 349 -1.55 -58.90 22.22
N LEU A 350 -1.74 -57.61 21.94
CA LEU A 350 -0.95 -56.90 20.92
C LEU A 350 0.53 -56.80 21.32
N ALA A 351 0.83 -56.45 22.59
CA ALA A 351 2.18 -56.44 23.15
C ALA A 351 2.72 -57.85 23.49
N ALA A 352 2.09 -58.91 22.97
CA ALA A 352 2.62 -60.28 22.97
C ALA A 352 2.95 -60.78 21.55
N LEU A 353 2.79 -59.93 20.54
CA LEU A 353 3.30 -60.20 19.20
C LEU A 353 4.83 -60.05 19.19
N SER A 354 5.53 -60.90 18.44
CA SER A 354 6.96 -60.74 18.16
C SER A 354 7.22 -59.58 17.18
N SER A 355 8.48 -59.16 17.07
CA SER A 355 8.93 -58.19 16.06
C SER A 355 8.54 -58.62 14.64
N ASP A 356 8.73 -59.90 14.29
CA ASP A 356 8.35 -60.46 12.99
C ASP A 356 6.83 -60.41 12.76
N GLN A 357 6.04 -60.63 13.81
CA GLN A 357 4.58 -60.54 13.77
C GLN A 357 4.09 -59.10 13.62
N LEU A 358 4.72 -58.12 14.28
CA LEU A 358 4.43 -56.70 14.14
C LEU A 358 4.80 -56.17 12.75
N GLN A 359 5.99 -56.53 12.24
CA GLN A 359 6.39 -56.25 10.85
C GLN A 359 5.47 -56.95 9.84
N GLY A 360 4.90 -58.10 10.19
CA GLY A 360 3.91 -58.82 9.40
C GLY A 360 2.56 -58.11 9.21
N LEU A 361 2.27 -57.05 9.98
CA LEU A 361 1.00 -56.33 9.87
C LEU A 361 0.94 -55.47 8.59
N SER A 362 -0.07 -55.74 7.77
CA SER A 362 -0.40 -54.93 6.59
C SER A 362 -0.83 -53.51 6.99
N ALA A 363 -0.68 -52.54 6.07
CA ALA A 363 -1.08 -51.15 6.29
C ALA A 363 -2.54 -51.02 6.80
N THR A 364 -3.47 -51.82 6.26
CA THR A 364 -4.89 -51.82 6.69
C THR A 364 -5.10 -52.38 8.10
N GLN A 365 -4.21 -53.26 8.58
CA GLN A 365 -4.24 -53.76 9.96
C GLN A 365 -3.60 -52.75 10.92
N LEU A 366 -2.50 -52.12 10.53
CA LEU A 366 -1.85 -51.04 11.30
C LEU A 366 -2.77 -49.82 11.45
N GLN A 367 -3.42 -49.36 10.38
CA GLN A 367 -4.39 -48.26 10.40
C GLN A 367 -5.67 -48.58 11.20
N ALA A 368 -5.89 -49.85 11.55
CA ALA A 368 -6.99 -50.28 12.41
C ALA A 368 -6.61 -50.34 13.90
N LEU A 369 -5.33 -50.18 14.25
CA LEU A 369 -4.89 -50.08 15.64
C LEU A 369 -5.48 -48.81 16.29
N THR A 370 -6.14 -49.00 17.42
CA THR A 370 -6.71 -47.90 18.21
C THR A 370 -5.62 -47.10 18.93
N ASP A 371 -5.89 -45.83 19.20
CA ASP A 371 -5.04 -44.94 19.99
C ASP A 371 -4.59 -45.59 21.31
N THR A 372 -5.51 -46.26 22.02
CA THR A 372 -5.24 -46.97 23.28
C THR A 372 -4.40 -48.25 23.10
N GLN A 373 -4.40 -48.88 21.92
CA GLN A 373 -3.47 -49.97 21.60
C GLN A 373 -2.06 -49.41 21.37
N LEU A 374 -1.92 -48.36 20.55
CA LEU A 374 -0.64 -47.72 20.25
C LEU A 374 0.02 -47.12 21.50
N GLN A 375 -0.72 -46.42 22.35
CA GLN A 375 -0.24 -45.88 23.64
C GLN A 375 0.22 -46.96 24.65
N ARG A 376 0.00 -48.25 24.36
CA ARG A 376 0.33 -49.36 25.26
C ARG A 376 1.43 -50.27 24.74
N LEU A 377 1.84 -50.14 23.47
CA LEU A 377 3.10 -50.69 22.95
C LEU A 377 4.30 -50.00 23.62
N SER A 378 5.41 -50.71 23.79
CA SER A 378 6.67 -50.08 24.20
C SER A 378 7.30 -49.27 23.06
N THR A 379 8.31 -48.45 23.39
CA THR A 379 9.20 -47.85 22.38
C THR A 379 9.84 -48.91 21.51
N ASP A 380 10.24 -50.02 22.12
CA ASP A 380 10.99 -51.08 21.47
C ASP A 380 10.09 -51.81 20.46
N ASP A 381 8.83 -52.09 20.83
CA ASP A 381 7.83 -52.67 19.92
C ASP A 381 7.52 -51.74 18.74
N LEU A 382 7.32 -50.44 18.99
CA LEU A 382 7.08 -49.45 17.93
C LEU A 382 8.27 -49.38 16.97
N ASN A 383 9.48 -49.36 17.51
CA ASN A 383 10.73 -49.36 16.76
C ASN A 383 11.06 -50.71 16.09
N THR A 384 10.17 -51.71 16.14
CA THR A 384 10.24 -52.89 15.25
C THR A 384 9.52 -52.67 13.93
N LEU A 385 8.61 -51.69 13.83
CA LEU A 385 7.94 -51.35 12.56
C LEU A 385 8.96 -50.79 11.57
N THR A 386 8.68 -50.92 10.27
CA THR A 386 9.51 -50.32 9.23
C THR A 386 9.15 -48.85 8.98
N ALA A 387 10.07 -48.10 8.38
CA ALA A 387 9.81 -46.74 7.86
C ALA A 387 8.53 -46.67 7.01
N ASP A 388 8.31 -47.61 6.09
CA ASP A 388 7.09 -47.70 5.28
C ASP A 388 5.83 -47.91 6.14
N GLN A 389 5.93 -48.66 7.24
CA GLN A 389 4.81 -48.88 8.17
C GLN A 389 4.50 -47.61 8.99
N PHE A 390 5.51 -46.86 9.44
CA PHE A 390 5.34 -45.55 10.06
C PHE A 390 4.71 -44.53 9.10
N ALA A 391 5.16 -44.48 7.85
CA ALA A 391 4.58 -43.65 6.80
C ALA A 391 3.11 -43.99 6.50
N ASN A 392 2.67 -45.23 6.76
CA ASN A 392 1.29 -45.68 6.60
C ASN A 392 0.38 -45.44 7.84
N LEU A 393 0.89 -44.96 8.98
CA LEU A 393 0.06 -44.62 10.14
C LEU A 393 -0.83 -43.39 9.87
N LEU A 394 -2.05 -43.40 10.41
CA LEU A 394 -2.95 -42.24 10.32
C LEU A 394 -2.39 -41.05 11.13
N THR A 395 -2.72 -39.82 10.71
CA THR A 395 -2.34 -38.60 11.45
C THR A 395 -2.90 -38.55 12.87
N SER A 396 -4.05 -39.19 13.13
CA SER A 396 -4.59 -39.40 14.47
C SER A 396 -3.75 -40.37 15.29
N GLN A 397 -3.33 -41.49 14.70
CA GLN A 397 -2.50 -42.51 15.35
C GLN A 397 -1.14 -41.96 15.77
N VAL A 398 -0.50 -41.14 14.91
CA VAL A 398 0.75 -40.45 15.26
C VAL A 398 0.54 -39.41 16.36
N ALA A 399 -0.54 -38.63 16.31
CA ALA A 399 -0.89 -37.67 17.37
C ALA A 399 -1.36 -38.35 18.68
N ALA A 400 -1.71 -39.63 18.64
CA ALA A 400 -2.07 -40.43 19.80
C ALA A 400 -0.84 -41.04 20.52
N LEU A 401 0.34 -41.08 19.89
CA LEU A 401 1.57 -41.54 20.53
C LEU A 401 1.89 -40.66 21.75
N THR A 402 2.39 -41.29 22.82
CA THR A 402 2.83 -40.54 24.00
C THR A 402 4.14 -39.81 23.71
N THR A 403 4.40 -38.68 24.38
CA THR A 403 5.67 -37.94 24.28
C THR A 403 6.91 -38.82 24.48
N SER A 404 6.83 -39.83 25.36
CA SER A 404 7.92 -40.79 25.57
C SER A 404 8.12 -41.76 24.40
N GLN A 405 7.06 -42.11 23.68
CA GLN A 405 7.15 -42.90 22.45
C GLN A 405 7.73 -42.04 21.31
N VAL A 406 7.21 -40.82 21.10
CA VAL A 406 7.73 -39.90 20.06
C VAL A 406 9.21 -39.54 20.30
N ALA A 407 9.60 -39.30 21.54
CA ALA A 407 11.00 -39.06 21.90
C ALA A 407 11.90 -40.31 21.85
N GLY A 408 11.31 -41.50 21.74
CA GLY A 408 11.98 -42.79 21.64
C GLY A 408 12.01 -43.42 20.24
N LEU A 409 11.39 -42.79 19.24
CA LEU A 409 11.45 -43.22 17.83
C LEU A 409 12.89 -43.19 17.31
N GLN A 410 13.21 -44.05 16.32
CA GLN A 410 14.48 -43.93 15.61
C GLN A 410 14.45 -42.71 14.67
N THR A 411 15.64 -42.25 14.24
CA THR A 411 15.77 -41.15 13.26
C THR A 411 15.00 -41.43 11.97
N ASP A 412 15.07 -42.68 11.52
CA ASP A 412 14.57 -43.12 10.22
C ASP A 412 13.04 -43.27 10.26
N ASP A 413 12.49 -43.70 11.41
CA ASP A 413 11.04 -43.75 11.66
C ASP A 413 10.42 -42.35 11.66
N LEU A 414 11.06 -41.39 12.32
CA LEU A 414 10.59 -40.00 12.33
C LEU A 414 10.76 -39.35 10.94
N ALA A 415 11.87 -39.64 10.24
CA ALA A 415 12.11 -39.16 8.89
C ALA A 415 11.15 -39.79 7.84
N ALA A 416 10.54 -40.94 8.14
CA ALA A 416 9.51 -41.55 7.30
C ALA A 416 8.12 -40.89 7.43
N LEU A 417 7.86 -40.13 8.51
CA LEU A 417 6.57 -39.48 8.71
C LEU A 417 6.31 -38.40 7.66
N SER A 418 5.12 -38.44 7.05
CA SER A 418 4.64 -37.40 6.14
C SER A 418 4.59 -36.02 6.83
N THR A 419 4.63 -34.97 6.01
CA THR A 419 4.47 -33.58 6.44
C THR A 419 3.22 -33.36 7.29
N SER A 420 2.13 -34.07 7.00
CA SER A 420 0.88 -34.01 7.78
C SER A 420 0.97 -34.72 9.13
N GLN A 421 1.74 -35.80 9.25
CA GLN A 421 2.00 -36.49 10.53
C GLN A 421 2.94 -35.63 11.41
N ILE A 422 4.03 -35.10 10.84
CA ILE A 422 4.96 -34.18 11.53
C ILE A 422 4.24 -32.93 12.06
N ARG A 423 3.34 -32.32 11.27
CA ARG A 423 2.53 -31.17 11.70
C ARG A 423 1.53 -31.49 12.83
N ASN A 424 1.22 -32.77 13.04
CA ASN A 424 0.31 -33.23 14.10
C ASN A 424 1.03 -33.60 15.41
N LEU A 425 2.36 -33.62 15.45
CA LEU A 425 3.14 -33.78 16.68
C LEU A 425 2.91 -32.58 17.61
N THR A 426 2.72 -32.80 18.91
CA THR A 426 2.40 -31.69 19.80
C THR A 426 3.63 -30.82 20.07
N VAL A 427 3.40 -29.56 20.46
CA VAL A 427 4.46 -28.65 20.94
C VAL A 427 5.26 -29.23 22.12
N ARG A 428 4.69 -30.17 22.88
CA ARG A 428 5.39 -30.88 23.94
C ARG A 428 6.41 -31.86 23.36
N ASP A 429 6.05 -32.59 22.31
CA ASP A 429 6.92 -33.61 21.72
C ASP A 429 8.16 -32.96 21.09
N MET A 430 7.99 -31.82 20.41
CA MET A 430 9.09 -31.00 19.87
C MET A 430 10.12 -30.56 20.92
N SER A 431 9.71 -30.45 22.18
CA SER A 431 10.58 -30.10 23.32
C SER A 431 11.32 -31.29 23.93
N PHE A 432 10.88 -32.52 23.65
CA PHE A 432 11.46 -33.78 24.14
C PHE A 432 12.21 -34.59 23.07
N LEU A 433 12.02 -34.31 21.78
CA LEU A 433 12.88 -34.86 20.71
C LEU A 433 14.35 -34.53 20.96
N ALA A 434 15.25 -35.47 20.64
CA ALA A 434 16.69 -35.24 20.65
C ALA A 434 17.14 -34.49 19.38
N THR A 435 18.29 -33.82 19.44
CA THR A 435 18.91 -33.09 18.32
C THR A 435 19.05 -33.95 17.05
N GLN A 436 19.45 -35.21 17.21
CA GLN A 436 19.58 -36.17 16.10
C GLN A 436 18.26 -36.40 15.33
N HIS A 437 17.12 -36.33 16.01
CA HIS A 437 15.79 -36.53 15.39
C HIS A 437 15.39 -35.33 14.53
N LEU A 438 15.78 -34.12 14.94
CA LEU A 438 15.52 -32.89 14.18
C LEU A 438 16.51 -32.70 13.03
N ALA A 439 17.76 -33.16 13.20
CA ALA A 439 18.74 -33.25 12.12
C ALA A 439 18.34 -34.21 10.98
N ALA A 440 17.50 -35.21 11.29
CA ALA A 440 16.98 -36.18 10.33
C ALA A 440 15.76 -35.68 9.52
N LEU A 441 15.18 -34.52 9.88
CA LEU A 441 14.04 -33.97 9.15
C LEU A 441 14.47 -33.42 7.78
N ASN A 442 13.76 -33.82 6.73
CA ASN A 442 13.93 -33.25 5.41
C ASN A 442 13.24 -31.86 5.30
N ASN A 443 13.63 -31.10 4.27
CA ASN A 443 13.19 -29.72 4.07
C ASN A 443 11.65 -29.57 4.04
N ALA A 444 10.93 -30.55 3.47
CA ALA A 444 9.47 -30.50 3.42
C ALA A 444 8.83 -30.74 4.80
N GLN A 445 9.43 -31.61 5.64
CA GLN A 445 9.01 -31.81 7.02
C GLN A 445 9.30 -30.58 7.88
N ALA A 446 10.47 -29.96 7.74
CA ALA A 446 10.84 -28.73 8.44
C ALA A 446 9.87 -27.58 8.10
N VAL A 447 9.57 -27.37 6.81
CA VAL A 447 8.55 -26.40 6.36
C VAL A 447 7.14 -26.76 6.83
N ALA A 448 6.84 -28.05 7.05
CA ALA A 448 5.55 -28.47 7.57
C ALA A 448 5.32 -28.17 9.06
N LEU A 449 6.36 -27.84 9.83
CA LEU A 449 6.23 -27.45 11.23
C LEU A 449 5.47 -26.12 11.39
N SER A 450 4.57 -26.06 12.36
CA SER A 450 3.95 -24.81 12.78
C SER A 450 4.94 -23.88 13.49
N THR A 451 4.63 -22.58 13.52
CA THR A 451 5.39 -21.57 14.27
C THR A 451 5.49 -21.91 15.75
N ASP A 452 4.44 -22.46 16.36
CA ASP A 452 4.47 -22.91 17.77
C ASP A 452 5.27 -24.20 17.98
N GLN A 453 5.26 -25.16 17.03
CA GLN A 453 6.15 -26.33 17.10
C GLN A 453 7.63 -25.92 17.04
N LEU A 454 7.99 -25.00 16.14
CA LEU A 454 9.34 -24.43 16.08
C LEU A 454 9.69 -23.67 17.37
N ARG A 455 8.83 -22.75 17.83
CA ARG A 455 9.05 -21.94 19.04
C ARG A 455 9.05 -22.76 20.35
N ALA A 456 8.58 -24.01 20.31
CA ALA A 456 8.65 -24.96 21.43
C ALA A 456 9.95 -25.80 21.45
N MET A 457 10.74 -25.80 20.37
CA MET A 457 12.09 -26.36 20.39
C MET A 457 12.99 -25.58 21.35
N ASN A 458 13.82 -26.27 22.13
CA ASN A 458 14.92 -25.61 22.83
C ASN A 458 16.00 -25.14 21.82
N SER A 459 16.92 -24.28 22.26
CA SER A 459 18.00 -23.72 21.43
C SER A 459 18.83 -24.77 20.69
N ALA A 460 19.26 -25.84 21.38
CA ALA A 460 20.07 -26.90 20.77
C ALA A 460 19.24 -27.75 19.78
N ASN A 461 17.96 -27.97 20.07
CA ASN A 461 17.03 -28.64 19.15
C ASN A 461 16.85 -27.87 17.84
N PHE A 462 16.72 -26.54 17.90
CA PHE A 462 16.62 -25.71 16.70
C PHE A 462 17.94 -25.64 15.92
N GLY A 463 19.06 -25.40 16.63
CA GLY A 463 20.40 -25.36 16.02
C GLY A 463 20.84 -26.69 15.38
N ALA A 464 20.20 -27.81 15.74
CA ALA A 464 20.43 -29.12 15.14
C ALA A 464 19.67 -29.38 13.82
N LEU A 465 18.78 -28.48 13.37
CA LEU A 465 18.16 -28.58 12.05
C LEU A 465 19.22 -28.50 10.95
N SER A 466 19.04 -29.25 9.86
CA SER A 466 20.00 -29.19 8.74
C SER A 466 20.04 -27.79 8.10
N ILE A 467 21.16 -27.45 7.48
CA ILE A 467 21.37 -26.16 6.80
C ILE A 467 20.26 -25.92 5.76
N ASP A 468 19.97 -26.94 4.95
CA ASP A 468 18.92 -26.91 3.94
C ASP A 468 17.50 -26.81 4.55
N ALA A 469 17.27 -27.43 5.71
CA ALA A 469 15.99 -27.33 6.41
C ALA A 469 15.75 -25.92 6.96
N VAL A 470 16.77 -25.26 7.51
CA VAL A 470 16.70 -23.85 7.97
C VAL A 470 16.50 -22.91 6.77
N GLY A 471 17.28 -23.09 5.70
CA GLY A 471 17.14 -22.31 4.47
C GLY A 471 15.77 -22.49 3.78
N ALA A 472 15.11 -23.63 3.95
CA ALA A 472 13.76 -23.87 3.43
C ALA A 472 12.63 -23.20 4.23
N LEU A 473 12.84 -22.81 5.50
CA LEU A 473 11.78 -22.27 6.36
C LEU A 473 11.13 -21.01 5.76
N THR A 474 9.80 -20.94 5.79
CA THR A 474 9.08 -19.74 5.33
C THR A 474 9.43 -18.52 6.18
N SER A 475 9.34 -17.32 5.61
CA SER A 475 9.68 -16.07 6.32
C SER A 475 8.84 -15.86 7.59
N ASN A 476 7.61 -16.37 7.64
CA ASN A 476 6.76 -16.37 8.84
C ASN A 476 7.26 -17.35 9.93
N GLN A 477 7.90 -18.45 9.56
CA GLN A 477 8.55 -19.35 10.51
C GLN A 477 9.81 -18.70 11.10
N ILE A 478 10.63 -18.04 10.28
CA ILE A 478 11.81 -17.26 10.71
C ILE A 478 11.43 -16.12 11.66
N ALA A 479 10.41 -15.32 11.30
CA ALA A 479 9.91 -14.22 12.15
C ALA A 479 9.35 -14.69 13.50
N ALA A 480 8.93 -15.96 13.63
CA ALA A 480 8.37 -16.52 14.86
C ALA A 480 9.43 -17.14 15.80
N LEU A 481 10.69 -17.25 15.37
CA LEU A 481 11.78 -17.79 16.19
C LEU A 481 12.10 -16.87 17.36
N SER A 482 12.34 -17.43 18.54
CA SER A 482 12.85 -16.65 19.67
C SER A 482 14.31 -16.23 19.44
N THR A 483 14.73 -15.13 20.07
CA THR A 483 16.13 -14.66 20.06
C THR A 483 17.12 -15.75 20.49
N LYS A 484 16.73 -16.62 21.42
CA LYS A 484 17.50 -17.79 21.87
C LYS A 484 17.61 -18.94 20.85
N GLN A 485 16.81 -18.93 19.80
CA GLN A 485 16.88 -19.91 18.70
C GLN A 485 17.68 -19.34 17.53
N ILE A 486 17.54 -18.04 17.27
CA ILE A 486 18.42 -17.29 16.37
C ILE A 486 19.88 -17.36 16.85
N ALA A 487 20.17 -16.99 18.10
CA ALA A 487 21.49 -17.11 18.74
C ALA A 487 21.89 -18.56 19.10
N ALA A 488 21.31 -19.55 18.41
CA ALA A 488 21.70 -20.96 18.44
C ALA A 488 21.92 -21.54 17.03
N MET A 489 21.80 -20.71 15.99
CA MET A 489 22.19 -21.04 14.63
C MET A 489 23.72 -20.94 14.49
N GLY A 490 24.31 -21.87 13.75
CA GLY A 490 25.71 -21.75 13.30
C GLY A 490 25.82 -20.92 12.02
N SER A 491 27.03 -20.42 11.72
CA SER A 491 27.26 -19.49 10.61
C SER A 491 26.70 -19.97 9.26
N ALA A 492 26.82 -21.26 8.95
CA ALA A 492 26.27 -21.83 7.71
C ALA A 492 24.73 -21.82 7.64
N GLN A 493 24.02 -21.85 8.77
CA GLN A 493 22.56 -21.72 8.81
C GLN A 493 22.12 -20.26 8.61
N PHE A 494 22.93 -19.27 9.03
CA PHE A 494 22.71 -17.86 8.67
C PHE A 494 22.91 -17.64 7.16
N GLN A 495 23.98 -18.20 6.57
CA GLN A 495 24.25 -18.13 5.12
C GLN A 495 23.18 -18.81 4.25
N ALA A 496 22.45 -19.77 4.81
CA ALA A 496 21.33 -20.43 4.14
C ALA A 496 20.02 -19.63 4.12
N LEU A 497 19.91 -18.53 4.89
CA LEU A 497 18.75 -17.65 4.82
C LEU A 497 18.75 -16.85 3.52
N SER A 498 17.73 -16.99 2.68
CA SER A 498 17.51 -16.09 1.55
C SER A 498 17.34 -14.64 2.02
N GLU A 499 17.66 -13.68 1.13
CA GLU A 499 17.38 -12.26 1.30
C GLU A 499 15.95 -12.00 1.81
N THR A 500 14.97 -12.72 1.26
CA THR A 500 13.55 -12.64 1.66
C THR A 500 13.30 -13.12 3.10
N GLN A 501 13.99 -14.16 3.59
CA GLN A 501 13.90 -14.58 4.99
C GLN A 501 14.58 -13.56 5.91
N VAL A 502 15.73 -13.01 5.50
CA VAL A 502 16.45 -11.97 6.25
C VAL A 502 15.57 -10.73 6.45
N THR A 503 14.82 -10.27 5.44
CA THR A 503 13.88 -9.14 5.60
C THR A 503 12.74 -9.35 6.60
N TYR A 504 12.50 -10.60 7.05
CA TYR A 504 11.49 -10.94 8.06
C TYR A 504 12.05 -11.14 9.47
N LEU A 505 13.38 -11.05 9.65
CA LEU A 505 13.97 -10.98 11.00
C LEU A 505 13.48 -9.70 11.70
N THR A 506 12.90 -9.85 12.88
CA THR A 506 12.45 -8.72 13.69
C THR A 506 13.64 -7.91 14.20
N ALA A 507 13.43 -6.62 14.47
CA ALA A 507 14.45 -5.74 15.08
C ALA A 507 15.07 -6.37 16.34
N SER A 508 14.26 -7.01 17.20
CA SER A 508 14.73 -7.70 18.41
C SER A 508 15.49 -9.00 18.16
N GLN A 509 15.32 -9.66 17.00
CA GLN A 509 16.17 -10.79 16.61
C GLN A 509 17.55 -10.27 16.16
N ILE A 510 17.59 -9.20 15.36
CA ILE A 510 18.84 -8.56 14.90
C ILE A 510 19.65 -7.97 16.07
N ASP A 511 19.02 -7.19 16.96
CA ASP A 511 19.62 -6.65 18.20
C ASP A 511 20.18 -7.76 19.12
N SER A 512 19.66 -8.99 19.02
CA SER A 512 20.10 -10.13 19.84
C SER A 512 21.24 -10.98 19.26
N LEU A 513 21.68 -10.74 18.02
CA LEU A 513 22.79 -11.47 17.40
C LEU A 513 24.12 -11.16 18.09
N ALA A 514 24.98 -12.17 18.29
CA ALA A 514 26.38 -11.90 18.58
C ALA A 514 27.08 -11.24 17.36
N THR A 515 28.24 -10.63 17.58
CA THR A 515 29.09 -10.11 16.50
C THR A 515 29.41 -11.19 15.47
N ASP A 516 29.79 -12.36 15.95
CA ASP A 516 30.23 -13.50 15.15
C ASP A 516 29.06 -14.18 14.42
N ASP A 517 27.83 -14.04 14.95
CA ASP A 517 26.59 -14.48 14.30
C ASP A 517 26.18 -13.51 13.18
N LEU A 518 26.35 -12.19 13.40
CA LEU A 518 26.05 -11.16 12.42
C LEU A 518 27.02 -11.24 11.24
N ASN A 519 28.33 -11.39 11.50
CA ASN A 519 29.36 -11.57 10.48
C ASN A 519 29.28 -12.93 9.76
N ALA A 520 28.34 -13.81 10.13
CA ALA A 520 28.03 -14.98 9.32
C ALA A 520 27.17 -14.62 8.09
N PHE A 521 26.48 -13.49 8.09
CA PHE A 521 25.68 -13.03 6.96
C PHE A 521 26.60 -12.69 5.77
N THR A 522 26.03 -12.70 4.57
CA THR A 522 26.71 -12.33 3.32
C THR A 522 26.34 -10.91 2.91
N GLU A 523 27.20 -10.28 2.09
CA GLU A 523 26.98 -8.95 1.50
C GLU A 523 25.55 -8.76 0.95
N ASN A 524 25.02 -9.74 0.21
CA ASN A 524 23.65 -9.69 -0.32
C ASN A 524 22.57 -9.66 0.77
N GLN A 525 22.78 -10.37 1.88
CA GLN A 525 21.84 -10.39 3.00
C GLN A 525 21.87 -9.06 3.76
N PHE A 526 23.03 -8.44 3.97
CA PHE A 526 23.15 -7.07 4.49
C PHE A 526 22.46 -6.06 3.56
N ALA A 527 22.73 -6.14 2.25
CA ALA A 527 22.07 -5.31 1.24
C ALA A 527 20.54 -5.51 1.19
N ALA A 528 20.03 -6.66 1.59
CA ALA A 528 18.60 -6.95 1.67
C ALA A 528 17.91 -6.41 2.94
N MET A 529 18.64 -6.12 4.02
CA MET A 529 18.06 -5.71 5.30
C MET A 529 17.10 -4.51 5.17
N LEU A 530 16.04 -4.51 5.97
CA LEU A 530 15.14 -3.36 6.09
C LEU A 530 15.80 -2.23 6.89
N THR A 531 15.41 -0.99 6.62
CA THR A 531 15.89 0.20 7.34
C THR A 531 15.66 0.10 8.85
N SER A 532 14.56 -0.53 9.27
CA SER A 532 14.23 -0.84 10.67
C SER A 532 15.12 -1.91 11.31
N GLN A 533 15.71 -2.81 10.53
CA GLN A 533 16.69 -3.79 11.01
C GLN A 533 18.06 -3.14 11.16
N VAL A 534 18.47 -2.31 10.20
CA VAL A 534 19.72 -1.53 10.28
C VAL A 534 19.67 -0.50 11.42
N ALA A 535 18.50 0.08 11.70
CA ALA A 535 18.27 0.93 12.89
C ALA A 535 18.39 0.17 14.22
N ALA A 536 18.20 -1.16 14.20
CA ALA A 536 18.30 -2.02 15.38
C ALA A 536 19.73 -2.56 15.63
N LEU A 537 20.67 -2.34 14.71
CA LEU A 537 22.06 -2.75 14.89
C LEU A 537 22.73 -1.93 15.99
N THR A 538 23.23 -2.64 17.01
CA THR A 538 23.94 -2.01 18.14
C THR A 538 25.27 -1.42 17.70
N SER A 539 25.77 -0.42 18.44
CA SER A 539 27.09 0.17 18.16
C SER A 539 28.25 -0.82 18.38
N LEU A 540 28.03 -1.97 19.04
CA LEU A 540 29.01 -3.05 19.15
C LEU A 540 29.00 -3.94 17.92
N GLN A 541 27.82 -4.30 17.41
CA GLN A 541 27.66 -5.09 16.19
C GLN A 541 28.31 -4.39 14.98
N VAL A 542 27.95 -3.13 14.70
CA VAL A 542 28.44 -2.42 13.50
C VAL A 542 29.93 -2.07 13.57
N ALA A 543 30.50 -1.94 14.78
CA ALA A 543 31.94 -1.76 14.98
C ALA A 543 32.74 -3.08 14.96
N ALA A 544 32.06 -4.21 14.74
CA ALA A 544 32.65 -5.54 14.58
C ALA A 544 32.31 -6.21 13.23
N MET A 545 31.41 -5.62 12.43
CA MET A 545 31.10 -6.06 11.06
C MET A 545 32.37 -6.09 10.20
N GLU A 546 32.44 -6.97 9.20
CA GLU A 546 33.53 -6.86 8.23
C GLU A 546 33.34 -5.60 7.37
N THR A 547 34.44 -5.01 6.88
CA THR A 547 34.36 -3.77 6.09
C THR A 547 33.60 -3.96 4.78
N VAL A 548 33.59 -5.19 4.24
CA VAL A 548 32.77 -5.56 3.07
C VAL A 548 31.28 -5.58 3.40
N ASP A 549 30.87 -6.06 4.57
CA ASP A 549 29.47 -6.08 5.02
C ASP A 549 28.93 -4.67 5.26
N LEU A 550 29.75 -3.80 5.86
CA LEU A 550 29.41 -2.40 6.05
C LEU A 550 29.30 -1.65 4.71
N ALA A 551 30.18 -1.97 3.75
CA ALA A 551 30.13 -1.45 2.39
C ALA A 551 28.95 -2.01 1.57
N ALA A 552 28.45 -3.21 1.89
CA ALA A 552 27.28 -3.82 1.23
C ALA A 552 25.94 -3.14 1.60
N LEU A 553 25.90 -2.34 2.68
CA LEU A 553 24.71 -1.60 3.06
C LEU A 553 24.27 -0.61 1.96
N ARG A 554 23.02 -0.71 1.50
CA ARG A 554 22.46 0.19 0.47
C ARG A 554 22.43 1.64 0.97
N VAL A 555 22.57 2.57 0.02
CA VAL A 555 22.56 4.03 0.26
C VAL A 555 21.35 4.50 1.09
N THR A 556 20.20 3.82 0.97
CA THR A 556 18.97 4.09 1.75
C THR A 556 18.97 3.53 3.17
N GLN A 557 19.86 2.58 3.49
CA GLN A 557 20.04 2.02 4.83
C GLN A 557 20.95 2.92 5.70
N ILE A 558 22.00 3.52 5.11
CA ILE A 558 23.01 4.33 5.83
C ILE A 558 22.41 5.40 6.79
N PRO A 559 21.36 6.17 6.43
CA PRO A 559 20.78 7.18 7.33
C PRO A 559 20.20 6.64 8.64
N ASN A 560 19.99 5.32 8.75
CA ASN A 560 19.40 4.66 9.92
C ASN A 560 20.46 4.24 10.96
N LEU A 561 21.75 4.24 10.61
CA LEU A 561 22.84 4.00 11.56
C LEU A 561 22.96 5.19 12.53
N SER A 562 22.82 4.96 13.83
CA SER A 562 22.88 6.07 14.80
C SER A 562 24.22 6.82 14.76
N SER A 563 24.22 8.14 15.03
CA SER A 563 25.46 8.93 15.17
C SER A 563 26.42 8.34 16.21
N LYS A 564 25.90 7.69 17.27
CA LYS A 564 26.71 6.98 18.27
C LYS A 564 27.43 5.77 17.65
N THR A 565 26.77 5.05 16.75
CA THR A 565 27.35 3.94 15.99
C THR A 565 28.44 4.44 15.04
N ILE A 566 28.18 5.51 14.27
CA ILE A 566 29.18 6.11 13.37
C ILE A 566 30.41 6.63 14.15
N ALA A 567 30.22 7.18 15.35
CA ALA A 567 31.31 7.59 16.24
C ALA A 567 32.09 6.43 16.87
N GLY A 568 31.56 5.19 16.80
CA GLY A 568 32.22 3.97 17.29
C GLY A 568 33.05 3.24 16.24
N LEU A 569 32.95 3.63 14.96
CA LEU A 569 33.73 3.04 13.87
C LEU A 569 35.23 3.41 13.98
N ASP A 570 36.10 2.58 13.41
CA ASP A 570 37.50 2.92 13.18
C ASP A 570 37.74 3.50 11.76
N GLY A 571 39.00 3.80 11.45
CA GLY A 571 39.38 4.31 10.13
C GLY A 571 39.15 3.32 8.97
N ALA A 572 39.24 2.00 9.20
CA ALA A 572 39.02 1.01 8.15
C ALA A 572 37.53 0.90 7.79
N HIS A 573 36.65 0.94 8.79
CA HIS A 573 35.20 0.99 8.60
C HIS A 573 34.76 2.32 7.93
N VAL A 574 35.37 3.45 8.32
CA VAL A 574 35.09 4.75 7.69
C VAL A 574 35.59 4.82 6.23
N ALA A 575 36.71 4.18 5.91
CA ALA A 575 37.23 4.05 4.56
C ALA A 575 36.42 3.10 3.66
N ALA A 576 35.60 2.23 4.25
CA ALA A 576 34.77 1.27 3.51
C ALA A 576 33.54 1.90 2.85
N PHE A 577 33.09 3.07 3.32
CA PHE A 577 31.93 3.74 2.73
C PHE A 577 32.27 4.37 1.36
N SER A 578 31.39 4.15 0.39
CA SER A 578 31.40 4.82 -0.91
C SER A 578 31.01 6.30 -0.81
N GLY A 579 31.34 7.07 -1.85
CA GLY A 579 30.93 8.47 -1.97
C GLY A 579 29.41 8.68 -1.89
N ASP A 580 28.62 7.75 -2.44
CA ASP A 580 27.15 7.78 -2.36
C ASP A 580 26.64 7.51 -0.94
N GLN A 581 27.23 6.53 -0.23
CA GLN A 581 26.89 6.22 1.16
C GLN A 581 27.21 7.40 2.09
N LEU A 582 28.38 8.01 1.94
CA LEU A 582 28.78 9.22 2.68
C LEU A 582 27.93 10.44 2.31
N SER A 583 27.49 10.56 1.06
CA SER A 583 26.56 11.60 0.61
C SER A 583 25.15 11.43 1.19
N ALA A 584 24.71 10.18 1.42
CA ALA A 584 23.43 9.89 2.07
C ALA A 584 23.45 10.11 3.60
N MET A 585 24.61 10.02 4.27
CA MET A 585 24.72 10.33 5.69
C MET A 585 24.13 11.71 6.03
N THR A 586 23.36 11.79 7.11
CA THR A 586 22.93 13.06 7.69
C THR A 586 24.15 13.88 8.16
N THR A 587 23.99 15.21 8.24
CA THR A 587 25.05 16.11 8.75
C THR A 587 25.49 15.76 10.18
N SER A 588 24.62 15.16 11.00
CA SER A 588 24.94 14.67 12.34
C SER A 588 25.57 13.27 12.37
N GLN A 589 25.46 12.46 11.32
CA GLN A 589 26.27 11.24 11.18
C GLN A 589 27.67 11.58 10.67
N LEU A 590 27.78 12.42 9.63
CA LEU A 590 29.08 12.82 9.07
C LEU A 590 29.94 13.55 10.12
N ARG A 591 29.34 14.47 10.90
CA ARG A 591 30.01 15.13 12.03
C ARG A 591 30.35 14.17 13.19
N ALA A 592 29.75 12.98 13.25
CA ALA A 592 30.06 11.97 14.26
C ALA A 592 31.27 11.09 13.91
N ILE A 593 31.74 11.09 12.65
CA ILE A 593 33.02 10.47 12.28
C ILE A 593 34.13 11.11 13.11
N THR A 594 34.82 10.33 13.95
CA THR A 594 35.82 10.89 14.86
C THR A 594 36.95 11.58 14.09
N THR A 595 37.53 12.64 14.65
CA THR A 595 38.64 13.38 14.02
C THR A 595 39.82 12.48 13.63
N ALA A 596 40.05 11.38 14.36
CA ALA A 596 41.09 10.41 14.05
C ALA A 596 40.81 9.57 12.78
N ASN A 597 39.55 9.46 12.36
CA ASN A 597 39.12 8.66 11.21
C ASN A 597 38.79 9.51 9.96
N ILE A 598 38.70 10.84 10.08
CA ILE A 598 38.59 11.75 8.92
C ILE A 598 39.72 11.53 7.88
N PRO A 599 41.00 11.30 8.28
CA PRO A 599 42.06 11.00 7.32
C PRO A 599 41.89 9.67 6.56
N SER A 600 40.90 8.84 6.93
CA SER A 600 40.59 7.57 6.26
C SER A 600 39.58 7.71 5.11
N LEU A 601 38.92 8.85 4.96
CA LEU A 601 38.02 9.12 3.84
C LEU A 601 38.82 9.17 2.52
N SER A 602 38.37 8.48 1.47
CA SER A 602 39.09 8.52 0.19
C SER A 602 38.96 9.90 -0.49
N VAL A 603 39.95 10.23 -1.33
CA VAL A 603 39.94 11.44 -2.17
C VAL A 603 38.68 11.48 -3.05
N ASP A 604 38.34 10.35 -3.67
CA ASP A 604 37.16 10.23 -4.53
C ASP A 604 35.87 10.44 -3.74
N ALA A 605 35.74 9.80 -2.58
CA ALA A 605 34.57 9.97 -1.70
C ALA A 605 34.38 11.42 -1.25
N LEU A 606 35.46 12.09 -0.81
CA LEU A 606 35.42 13.51 -0.47
C LEU A 606 35.00 14.38 -1.66
N SER A 607 35.50 14.10 -2.87
CA SER A 607 35.14 14.86 -4.07
C SER A 607 33.64 14.81 -4.43
N THR A 608 32.96 13.70 -4.09
CA THR A 608 31.51 13.54 -4.34
C THR A 608 30.60 14.28 -3.35
N LEU A 609 31.11 14.69 -2.18
CA LEU A 609 30.28 15.29 -1.13
C LEU A 609 29.79 16.69 -1.52
N ALA A 610 28.46 16.91 -1.48
CA ALA A 610 27.89 18.24 -1.62
C ALA A 610 28.50 19.25 -0.61
N SER A 611 28.63 20.52 -0.99
CA SER A 611 29.23 21.59 -0.18
C SER A 611 28.65 21.69 1.24
N ALA A 612 27.34 21.50 1.40
CA ALA A 612 26.64 21.47 2.69
C ALA A 612 27.04 20.30 3.62
N LYS A 613 27.68 19.25 3.08
CA LYS A 613 28.26 18.14 3.88
C LYS A 613 29.63 18.55 4.41
N ILE A 614 30.46 19.16 3.56
CA ILE A 614 31.78 19.72 3.96
C ILE A 614 31.59 20.79 5.05
N SER A 615 30.61 21.67 4.91
CA SER A 615 30.30 22.71 5.92
C SER A 615 29.84 22.15 7.27
N ALA A 616 29.35 20.91 7.32
CA ALA A 616 28.86 20.26 8.54
C ALA A 616 29.95 19.58 9.38
N LEU A 617 31.17 19.44 8.84
CA LEU A 617 32.35 19.00 9.59
C LEU A 617 32.79 20.10 10.57
N SER A 618 33.33 19.75 11.73
CA SER A 618 34.00 20.74 12.59
C SER A 618 35.29 21.26 11.95
N SER A 619 35.75 22.44 12.38
CA SER A 619 37.07 22.98 12.01
C SER A 619 38.22 22.03 12.37
N THR A 620 38.08 21.28 13.46
CA THR A 620 39.05 20.24 13.88
C THR A 620 39.02 19.01 12.97
N GLN A 621 37.85 18.60 12.47
CA GLN A 621 37.74 17.52 11.48
C GLN A 621 38.34 17.95 10.13
N VAL A 622 38.03 19.15 9.64
CA VAL A 622 38.66 19.72 8.43
C VAL A 622 40.18 19.83 8.58
N GLY A 623 40.66 20.31 9.73
CA GLY A 623 42.10 20.39 10.03
C GLY A 623 42.81 19.04 10.20
N ALA A 624 42.08 17.92 10.15
CA ALA A 624 42.63 16.57 10.14
C ALA A 624 42.69 15.95 8.73
N LEU A 625 42.18 16.62 7.69
CA LEU A 625 42.33 16.17 6.30
C LEU A 625 43.81 16.18 5.89
N TYR A 626 44.26 15.11 5.22
CA TYR A 626 45.57 15.07 4.59
C TYR A 626 45.68 16.07 3.43
N SER A 627 46.92 16.46 3.12
CA SER A 627 47.27 17.36 2.02
C SER A 627 46.58 17.03 0.69
N SER A 628 46.47 15.75 0.33
CA SER A 628 45.80 15.28 -0.90
C SER A 628 44.27 15.34 -0.82
N GLN A 629 43.69 15.10 0.35
CA GLN A 629 42.25 15.16 0.60
C GLN A 629 41.72 16.60 0.52
N LEU A 630 42.48 17.55 1.07
CA LEU A 630 42.14 18.97 0.98
C LEU A 630 42.29 19.52 -0.45
N GLN A 631 43.37 19.15 -1.14
CA GLN A 631 43.57 19.48 -2.57
C GLN A 631 42.45 18.96 -3.48
N ALA A 632 41.87 17.80 -3.16
CA ALA A 632 40.82 17.17 -3.94
C ALA A 632 39.42 17.80 -3.81
N LEU A 633 39.22 18.76 -2.89
CA LEU A 633 37.94 19.45 -2.76
C LEU A 633 37.71 20.36 -3.98
N SER A 634 36.54 20.27 -4.61
CA SER A 634 36.15 21.20 -5.67
C SER A 634 36.07 22.65 -5.17
N ALA A 635 36.20 23.62 -6.09
CA ALA A 635 35.96 25.04 -5.82
C ALA A 635 34.63 25.29 -5.07
N SER A 636 33.54 24.63 -5.48
CA SER A 636 32.23 24.72 -4.82
C SER A 636 32.21 24.16 -3.40
N GLN A 637 33.07 23.19 -3.07
CA GLN A 637 33.24 22.67 -1.71
C GLN A 637 34.07 23.61 -0.84
N ILE A 638 35.16 24.19 -1.38
CA ILE A 638 35.95 25.23 -0.70
C ILE A 638 35.07 26.47 -0.41
N GLN A 639 34.32 26.95 -1.39
CA GLN A 639 33.32 28.02 -1.22
C GLN A 639 32.24 27.68 -0.18
N GLY A 640 31.94 26.40 0.01
CA GLY A 640 31.01 25.91 1.03
C GLY A 640 31.55 25.83 2.46
N MET A 641 32.87 25.95 2.66
CA MET A 641 33.48 25.87 3.99
C MET A 641 33.05 27.04 4.87
N THR A 642 32.87 26.80 6.17
CA THR A 642 32.68 27.90 7.13
C THR A 642 33.96 28.70 7.30
N THR A 643 33.82 29.98 7.66
CA THR A 643 34.94 30.86 8.03
C THR A 643 35.86 30.23 9.07
N SER A 644 35.28 29.59 10.09
CA SER A 644 36.01 28.89 11.17
C SER A 644 36.73 27.61 10.72
N GLN A 645 36.33 26.97 9.62
CA GLN A 645 37.06 25.82 9.06
C GLN A 645 38.34 26.31 8.37
N LEU A 646 38.25 27.35 7.54
CA LEU A 646 39.39 27.90 6.79
C LEU A 646 40.38 28.65 7.69
N ALA A 647 39.90 29.45 8.65
CA ALA A 647 40.75 30.13 9.63
C ALA A 647 41.53 29.18 10.56
N ASN A 648 41.11 27.90 10.64
CA ASN A 648 41.76 26.86 11.43
C ASN A 648 42.78 26.01 10.64
N LEU A 649 42.92 26.23 9.32
CA LEU A 649 43.98 25.59 8.53
C LEU A 649 45.34 26.25 8.83
N ALA A 650 46.38 25.44 9.01
CA ALA A 650 47.76 25.95 9.05
C ALA A 650 48.13 26.61 7.70
N THR A 651 48.97 27.65 7.71
CA THR A 651 49.37 28.37 6.49
C THR A 651 49.93 27.42 5.42
N ASP A 652 50.84 26.53 5.79
CA ASP A 652 51.41 25.51 4.88
C ASP A 652 50.34 24.56 4.29
N THR A 653 49.21 24.39 4.98
CA THR A 653 48.07 23.57 4.53
C THR A 653 47.12 24.34 3.64
N LEU A 654 46.89 25.63 3.92
CA LEU A 654 46.13 26.54 3.07
C LEU A 654 46.83 26.74 1.71
N ASN A 655 48.16 26.85 1.72
CA ASN A 655 49.03 27.00 0.54
C ASN A 655 49.10 25.76 -0.37
N LEU A 656 48.36 24.70 -0.05
CA LEU A 656 48.16 23.53 -0.93
C LEU A 656 46.92 23.70 -1.83
N LEU A 657 46.06 24.68 -1.57
CA LEU A 657 44.94 24.98 -2.43
C LEU A 657 45.44 25.57 -3.77
N THR A 658 44.70 25.31 -4.85
CA THR A 658 44.95 25.88 -6.18
C THR A 658 44.43 27.31 -6.27
N ALA A 659 44.95 28.07 -7.25
CA ALA A 659 44.46 29.41 -7.55
C ALA A 659 42.94 29.44 -7.83
N ASP A 660 42.37 28.39 -8.44
CA ASP A 660 40.92 28.27 -8.66
C ASP A 660 40.15 28.06 -7.34
N GLN A 661 40.71 27.29 -6.40
CA GLN A 661 40.13 27.10 -5.07
C GLN A 661 40.18 28.42 -4.27
N PHE A 662 41.31 29.15 -4.27
CA PHE A 662 41.40 30.48 -3.66
C PHE A 662 40.44 31.48 -4.32
N GLY A 663 40.40 31.53 -5.66
CA GLY A 663 39.50 32.39 -6.42
C GLY A 663 38.02 32.10 -6.17
N SER A 664 37.66 30.88 -5.76
CA SER A 664 36.28 30.51 -5.42
C SER A 664 35.80 30.98 -4.04
N MET A 665 36.71 31.40 -3.15
CA MET A 665 36.39 31.76 -1.77
C MET A 665 35.46 32.99 -1.69
N THR A 666 34.46 32.96 -0.83
CA THR A 666 33.62 34.13 -0.57
C THR A 666 34.40 35.24 0.14
N ASN A 667 33.95 36.49 0.00
CA ASN A 667 34.56 37.64 0.70
C ASN A 667 34.57 37.43 2.23
N GLN A 668 33.57 36.75 2.80
CA GLN A 668 33.54 36.44 4.24
C GLN A 668 34.62 35.42 4.63
N GLN A 669 34.89 34.43 3.77
CA GLN A 669 35.98 33.46 3.98
C GLN A 669 37.36 34.14 3.91
N VAL A 670 37.59 35.02 2.93
CA VAL A 670 38.85 35.78 2.81
C VAL A 670 39.04 36.76 3.98
N ALA A 671 37.98 37.44 4.43
CA ALA A 671 38.03 38.30 5.61
C ALA A 671 38.29 37.54 6.93
N ALA A 672 37.99 36.25 6.98
CA ALA A 672 38.26 35.38 8.13
C ALA A 672 39.68 34.79 8.15
N LEU A 673 40.45 34.89 7.06
CA LEU A 673 41.84 34.44 7.05
C LEU A 673 42.69 35.31 7.99
N THR A 674 43.46 34.63 8.83
CA THR A 674 44.39 35.30 9.77
C THR A 674 45.48 36.04 9.01
N SER A 675 46.05 37.10 9.60
CA SER A 675 47.15 37.82 8.97
C SER A 675 48.34 36.91 8.64
N ASN A 676 48.63 35.90 9.46
CA ASN A 676 49.71 34.92 9.23
C ASN A 676 49.41 33.92 8.08
N GLN A 677 48.13 33.70 7.75
CA GLN A 677 47.77 32.96 6.54
C GLN A 677 47.99 33.86 5.32
N ILE A 678 47.40 35.07 5.30
CA ILE A 678 47.51 36.02 4.17
C ILE A 678 48.97 36.37 3.85
N THR A 679 49.81 36.67 4.86
CA THR A 679 51.23 37.03 4.63
C THR A 679 52.13 35.84 4.34
N GLY A 680 51.59 34.62 4.34
CA GLY A 680 52.30 33.41 3.95
C GLY A 680 51.71 32.72 2.72
N MET A 681 50.63 33.25 2.12
CA MET A 681 50.09 32.78 0.84
C MET A 681 51.14 32.90 -0.27
N GLN A 682 51.07 32.05 -1.29
CA GLN A 682 51.95 32.25 -2.44
C GLN A 682 51.49 33.51 -3.21
N THR A 683 52.44 34.21 -3.83
CA THR A 683 52.15 35.43 -4.60
C THR A 683 51.19 35.19 -5.77
N VAL A 684 51.17 33.98 -6.32
CA VAL A 684 50.21 33.55 -7.36
C VAL A 684 48.78 33.39 -6.82
N ASP A 685 48.62 32.92 -5.58
CA ASP A 685 47.30 32.74 -4.96
C ASP A 685 46.67 34.10 -4.63
N LEU A 686 47.49 35.03 -4.10
CA LEU A 686 47.08 36.39 -3.80
C LEU A 686 46.72 37.17 -5.08
N ALA A 687 47.42 36.92 -6.19
CA ALA A 687 47.11 37.43 -7.52
C ALA A 687 45.87 36.77 -8.17
N GLY A 688 45.43 35.61 -7.66
CA GLY A 688 44.21 34.91 -8.09
C GLY A 688 42.91 35.49 -7.51
N PHE A 689 42.99 36.33 -6.47
CA PHE A 689 41.82 36.99 -5.90
C PHE A 689 41.20 38.02 -6.85
N SER A 690 39.86 38.09 -6.85
CA SER A 690 39.10 39.21 -7.41
C SER A 690 39.27 40.49 -6.58
N SER A 691 38.88 41.63 -7.15
CA SER A 691 38.87 42.93 -6.45
C SER A 691 38.08 42.88 -5.13
N ALA A 692 36.93 42.19 -5.09
CA ALA A 692 36.09 42.10 -3.90
C ALA A 692 36.72 41.23 -2.79
N GLN A 693 37.44 40.17 -3.15
CA GLN A 693 38.22 39.36 -2.21
C GLN A 693 39.43 40.14 -1.69
N ALA A 694 40.15 40.85 -2.57
CA ALA A 694 41.27 41.73 -2.22
C ALA A 694 40.84 42.84 -1.22
N GLY A 695 39.66 43.44 -1.42
CA GLY A 695 39.05 44.38 -0.48
C GLY A 695 38.59 43.77 0.85
N ALA A 696 38.38 42.45 0.90
CA ALA A 696 37.98 41.75 2.11
C ALA A 696 39.16 41.40 3.05
N ILE A 697 40.40 41.43 2.54
CA ILE A 697 41.61 41.15 3.33
C ILE A 697 41.74 42.17 4.48
N SER A 698 41.92 41.68 5.71
CA SER A 698 42.04 42.56 6.88
C SER A 698 43.16 43.60 6.74
N THR A 699 42.91 44.84 7.20
CA THR A 699 43.87 45.94 7.12
C THR A 699 45.22 45.60 7.76
N SER A 700 45.23 44.85 8.86
CA SER A 700 46.45 44.37 9.52
C SER A 700 47.23 43.34 8.69
N ALA A 701 46.56 42.55 7.84
CA ALA A 701 47.23 41.65 6.92
C ALA A 701 47.87 42.42 5.76
N ILE A 702 47.16 43.38 5.16
CA ILE A 702 47.72 44.27 4.12
C ILE A 702 48.93 45.05 4.64
N ALA A 703 48.86 45.58 5.86
CA ALA A 703 49.98 46.27 6.51
C ALA A 703 51.25 45.39 6.62
N ASN A 704 51.08 44.07 6.75
CA ASN A 704 52.16 43.11 6.94
C ASN A 704 52.65 42.46 5.63
N LEU A 705 51.96 42.64 4.49
CA LEU A 705 52.47 42.20 3.19
C LEU A 705 53.81 42.87 2.86
N ASP A 706 54.76 42.11 2.31
CA ASP A 706 56.01 42.68 1.78
C ASP A 706 55.83 43.23 0.34
N THR A 707 56.88 43.83 -0.19
CA THR A 707 56.87 44.41 -1.53
C THR A 707 56.79 43.38 -2.66
N GLN A 708 57.08 42.09 -2.42
CA GLN A 708 56.91 41.04 -3.44
C GLN A 708 55.44 40.60 -3.53
N HIS A 709 54.77 40.46 -2.40
CA HIS A 709 53.33 40.19 -2.37
C HIS A 709 52.52 41.36 -2.96
N LEU A 710 52.91 42.60 -2.68
CA LEU A 710 52.27 43.79 -3.26
C LEU A 710 52.57 43.93 -4.76
N ALA A 711 53.79 43.63 -5.22
CA ALA A 711 54.14 43.68 -6.64
C ALA A 711 53.48 42.57 -7.48
N ALA A 712 52.99 41.49 -6.86
CA ALA A 712 52.26 40.41 -7.52
C ALA A 712 50.78 40.73 -7.79
N LEU A 713 50.22 41.72 -7.10
CA LEU A 713 48.86 42.19 -7.32
C LEU A 713 48.80 43.10 -8.56
N SER A 714 47.77 42.92 -9.38
CA SER A 714 47.48 43.83 -10.50
C SER A 714 46.61 45.00 -10.04
N GLY A 715 46.48 46.01 -10.91
CA GLY A 715 45.53 47.12 -10.69
C GLY A 715 44.08 46.66 -10.41
N TYR A 716 43.67 45.49 -10.91
CA TYR A 716 42.33 44.96 -10.62
C TYR A 716 42.13 44.62 -9.12
N GLN A 717 43.15 44.06 -8.46
CA GLN A 717 43.09 43.81 -7.01
C GLN A 717 43.25 45.10 -6.20
N PHE A 718 44.16 45.99 -6.60
CA PHE A 718 44.38 47.27 -5.90
C PHE A 718 43.15 48.19 -5.94
N ALA A 719 42.42 48.25 -7.06
CA ALA A 719 41.12 48.95 -7.15
C ALA A 719 40.09 48.44 -6.12
N GLY A 720 40.23 47.19 -5.64
CA GLY A 720 39.37 46.58 -4.64
C GLY A 720 39.70 46.95 -3.19
N PHE A 721 40.91 47.43 -2.89
CA PHE A 721 41.32 47.75 -1.51
C PHE A 721 40.48 48.90 -0.92
N THR A 722 40.25 48.86 0.39
CA THR A 722 39.69 50.00 1.13
C THR A 722 40.73 51.11 1.35
N SER A 723 40.24 52.34 1.54
CA SER A 723 41.04 53.48 2.01
C SER A 723 41.91 53.15 3.24
N SER A 724 41.43 52.28 4.14
CA SER A 724 42.16 51.85 5.33
C SER A 724 43.30 50.89 5.00
N GLN A 725 43.10 49.93 4.08
CA GLN A 725 44.15 49.03 3.59
C GLN A 725 45.26 49.80 2.89
N ILE A 726 44.92 50.71 1.96
CA ILE A 726 45.90 51.54 1.24
C ILE A 726 46.69 52.44 2.20
N ARG A 727 46.03 53.09 3.16
CA ARG A 727 46.68 53.91 4.18
C ARG A 727 47.60 53.12 5.12
N ALA A 728 47.39 51.80 5.25
CA ALA A 728 48.21 50.92 6.10
C ALA A 728 49.47 50.38 5.42
N LEU A 729 49.65 50.62 4.11
CA LEU A 729 50.93 50.46 3.43
C LEU A 729 51.85 51.62 3.84
N ASP A 730 53.08 51.36 4.30
CA ASP A 730 54.03 52.43 4.58
C ASP A 730 54.48 53.18 3.31
N ASP A 731 55.20 54.28 3.48
CA ASP A 731 55.69 55.13 2.39
C ASP A 731 56.65 54.38 1.44
N VAL A 732 57.45 53.44 1.96
CA VAL A 732 58.30 52.56 1.14
C VAL A 732 57.46 51.61 0.29
N LYS A 733 56.39 51.03 0.85
CA LYS A 733 55.45 50.16 0.13
C LYS A 733 54.67 50.91 -0.93
N ILE A 734 54.17 52.12 -0.64
CA ILE A 734 53.50 52.99 -1.62
C ILE A 734 54.46 53.38 -2.77
N ALA A 735 55.69 53.76 -2.46
CA ALA A 735 56.70 54.07 -3.48
C ALA A 735 57.09 52.86 -4.34
N ALA A 736 57.03 51.64 -3.77
CA ALA A 736 57.33 50.38 -4.46
C ALA A 736 56.17 49.80 -5.29
N LEU A 737 55.01 50.46 -5.34
CA LEU A 737 53.88 50.00 -6.17
C LEU A 737 54.15 50.19 -7.67
N ASN A 738 53.71 49.20 -8.45
CA ASN A 738 53.78 49.24 -9.91
C ASN A 738 52.80 50.26 -10.52
N ASP A 739 53.01 50.57 -11.80
CA ASP A 739 52.24 51.61 -12.51
C ASP A 739 50.74 51.25 -12.64
N ASP A 740 50.41 49.97 -12.80
CA ASP A 740 49.02 49.45 -12.83
C ASP A 740 48.32 49.62 -11.46
N ALA A 741 49.04 49.40 -10.36
CA ALA A 741 48.53 49.58 -9.00
C ALA A 741 48.18 51.05 -8.76
N ILE A 742 49.10 51.98 -9.04
CA ILE A 742 48.88 53.41 -8.82
C ILE A 742 47.76 53.96 -9.72
N SER A 743 47.77 53.63 -11.02
CA SER A 743 46.72 54.07 -11.95
C SER A 743 45.34 53.48 -11.60
N SER A 744 45.27 52.32 -10.95
CA SER A 744 44.00 51.74 -10.47
C SER A 744 43.38 52.41 -9.25
N PHE A 745 44.09 53.32 -8.58
CA PHE A 745 43.66 53.78 -7.26
C PHE A 745 42.32 54.56 -7.29
N GLY A 746 41.36 54.10 -6.51
CA GLY A 746 40.09 54.81 -6.32
C GLY A 746 40.28 56.19 -5.68
N THR A 747 39.39 57.13 -5.99
CA THR A 747 39.38 58.50 -5.44
C THR A 747 39.47 58.52 -3.91
N ALA A 748 38.72 57.64 -3.24
CA ALA A 748 38.73 57.49 -1.79
C ALA A 748 40.03 56.88 -1.22
N GLN A 749 40.81 56.15 -2.03
CA GLN A 749 42.11 55.58 -1.62
C GLN A 749 43.18 56.67 -1.63
N LEU A 750 43.30 57.41 -2.74
CA LEU A 750 44.23 58.54 -2.88
C LEU A 750 43.99 59.63 -1.82
N LYS A 751 42.72 59.97 -1.56
CA LYS A 751 42.32 60.91 -0.50
C LYS A 751 42.66 60.43 0.91
N ALA A 752 42.90 59.13 1.10
CA ALA A 752 43.28 58.53 2.38
C ALA A 752 44.79 58.35 2.56
N LEU A 753 45.60 58.53 1.50
CA LEU A 753 47.05 58.63 1.64
C LEU A 753 47.39 59.80 2.56
N THR A 754 48.32 59.57 3.48
CA THR A 754 48.97 60.65 4.22
C THR A 754 49.81 61.51 3.27
N VAL A 755 50.09 62.76 3.67
CA VAL A 755 51.01 63.64 2.92
C VAL A 755 52.35 62.93 2.68
N ALA A 756 52.90 62.23 3.68
CA ALA A 756 54.16 61.49 3.54
C ALA A 756 54.10 60.43 2.42
N GLN A 757 53.07 59.58 2.41
CA GLN A 757 52.87 58.57 1.36
C GLN A 757 52.72 59.20 -0.04
N LEU A 758 51.94 60.29 -0.16
CA LEU A 758 51.78 60.99 -1.45
C LEU A 758 53.07 61.66 -1.92
N THR A 759 53.84 62.29 -1.01
CA THR A 759 55.15 62.87 -1.35
C THR A 759 56.25 61.83 -1.56
N GLY A 760 56.03 60.59 -1.12
CA GLY A 760 56.91 59.44 -1.38
C GLY A 760 56.69 58.81 -2.75
N MET A 761 55.57 59.10 -3.42
CA MET A 761 55.34 58.71 -4.82
C MET A 761 56.33 59.44 -5.74
N SER A 762 56.88 58.72 -6.69
CA SER A 762 57.72 59.29 -7.75
C SER A 762 56.92 60.23 -8.65
N SER A 763 57.62 61.12 -9.37
CA SER A 763 57.00 61.98 -10.39
C SER A 763 56.34 61.18 -11.51
N HIS A 764 56.79 59.94 -11.79
CA HIS A 764 56.11 59.02 -12.70
C HIS A 764 54.75 58.59 -12.14
N GLN A 765 54.74 58.07 -10.92
CA GLN A 765 53.52 57.59 -10.26
C GLN A 765 52.46 58.70 -10.08
N LEU A 766 52.87 59.96 -9.88
CA LEU A 766 51.94 61.09 -9.83
C LEU A 766 51.37 61.47 -11.21
N GLN A 767 52.11 61.23 -12.30
CA GLN A 767 51.62 61.44 -13.68
C GLN A 767 50.64 60.36 -14.16
N LEU A 768 50.60 59.20 -13.49
CA LEU A 768 49.67 58.09 -13.78
C LEU A 768 48.26 58.29 -13.19
N LEU A 769 48.05 59.34 -12.40
CA LEU A 769 46.75 59.67 -11.83
C LEU A 769 45.88 60.38 -12.88
N GLY A 770 44.70 59.86 -13.21
CA GLY A 770 43.73 60.56 -14.04
C GLY A 770 43.11 61.79 -13.37
N ASP A 771 42.38 62.58 -14.15
CA ASP A 771 41.71 63.82 -13.72
C ASP A 771 40.93 63.65 -12.39
N THR A 772 40.03 62.67 -12.33
CA THR A 772 39.20 62.35 -11.15
C THR A 772 40.02 61.91 -9.94
N GLN A 773 41.19 61.32 -10.15
CA GLN A 773 42.10 60.86 -9.09
C GLN A 773 42.83 62.05 -8.45
N VAL A 774 43.26 63.03 -9.25
CA VAL A 774 43.84 64.29 -8.77
C VAL A 774 42.78 65.18 -8.09
N ALA A 775 41.57 65.26 -8.64
CA ALA A 775 40.42 65.94 -8.04
C ALA A 775 40.06 65.46 -6.62
N ALA A 776 40.36 64.19 -6.32
CA ALA A 776 40.02 63.55 -5.05
C ALA A 776 41.00 63.88 -3.91
N LEU A 777 42.23 64.31 -4.23
CA LEU A 777 43.26 64.64 -3.24
C LEU A 777 42.77 65.74 -2.29
N SER A 778 43.05 65.61 -1.00
CA SER A 778 42.70 66.66 -0.03
C SER A 778 43.43 67.98 -0.33
N THR A 779 42.88 69.08 0.19
CA THR A 779 43.49 70.42 0.06
C THR A 779 44.91 70.45 0.63
N ALA A 780 45.15 69.75 1.74
CA ALA A 780 46.48 69.59 2.34
C ALA A 780 47.43 68.76 1.46
N GLN A 781 46.93 67.73 0.75
CA GLN A 781 47.70 66.97 -0.22
C GLN A 781 48.11 67.82 -1.42
N ILE A 782 47.18 68.50 -2.08
CA ILE A 782 47.49 69.41 -3.21
C ILE A 782 48.45 70.53 -2.79
N ALA A 783 48.20 71.20 -1.66
CA ALA A 783 49.07 72.26 -1.17
C ALA A 783 50.49 71.77 -0.79
N SER A 784 50.65 70.48 -0.45
CA SER A 784 51.95 69.86 -0.17
C SER A 784 52.77 69.54 -1.42
N LEU A 785 52.16 69.57 -2.62
CA LEU A 785 52.87 69.40 -3.88
C LEU A 785 53.68 70.67 -4.21
N GLY A 786 54.97 70.50 -4.43
CA GLY A 786 55.84 71.59 -4.88
C GLY A 786 55.43 72.07 -6.28
N THR A 787 55.82 73.30 -6.65
CA THR A 787 55.53 73.85 -7.99
C THR A 787 56.05 72.95 -9.10
N ALA A 788 57.27 72.41 -8.97
CA ALA A 788 57.81 71.44 -9.92
C ALA A 788 56.99 70.14 -10.06
N THR A 789 56.16 69.79 -9.06
CA THR A 789 55.24 68.64 -9.10
C THR A 789 53.88 69.03 -9.70
N LEU A 790 53.36 70.21 -9.35
CA LEU A 790 52.12 70.76 -9.91
C LEU A 790 52.24 71.05 -11.41
N ASN A 791 53.43 71.47 -11.88
CA ASN A 791 53.73 71.66 -13.31
C ASN A 791 53.89 70.33 -14.10
N TYR A 792 53.67 69.16 -13.46
CA TYR A 792 53.46 67.88 -14.16
C TYR A 792 51.98 67.48 -14.25
N LEU A 793 51.06 68.30 -13.73
CA LEU A 793 49.63 68.12 -13.97
C LEU A 793 49.27 68.65 -15.38
N SER A 794 48.44 67.90 -16.10
CA SER A 794 47.83 68.31 -17.35
C SER A 794 46.77 69.40 -17.13
N PRO A 795 46.39 70.15 -18.17
CA PRO A 795 45.25 71.07 -18.10
C PRO A 795 43.94 70.38 -17.66
N SER A 796 43.76 69.08 -17.99
CA SER A 796 42.58 68.31 -17.55
C SER A 796 42.61 67.96 -16.05
N GLN A 797 43.79 67.65 -15.49
CA GLN A 797 43.97 67.46 -14.05
C GLN A 797 43.80 68.80 -13.29
N TRP A 798 44.24 69.92 -13.86
CA TRP A 798 43.95 71.27 -13.33
C TRP A 798 42.44 71.59 -13.36
N ALA A 799 41.75 71.30 -14.47
CA ALA A 799 40.29 71.43 -14.59
C ALA A 799 39.52 70.55 -13.60
N ALA A 800 40.13 69.47 -13.10
CA ALA A 800 39.51 68.57 -12.14
C ALA A 800 39.63 69.05 -10.68
N LEU A 801 40.52 70.00 -10.37
CA LEU A 801 40.73 70.48 -9.00
C LEU A 801 39.51 71.25 -8.46
N ASN A 802 38.84 70.73 -7.44
CA ASN A 802 37.74 71.45 -6.79
C ASN A 802 38.20 72.77 -6.17
N GLY A 803 37.27 73.72 -6.00
CA GLY A 803 37.62 75.08 -5.58
C GLY A 803 38.38 75.20 -4.26
N SER A 804 38.17 74.28 -3.31
CA SER A 804 38.94 74.26 -2.06
C SER A 804 40.39 73.83 -2.27
N GLN A 805 40.69 72.99 -3.27
CA GLN A 805 42.07 72.67 -3.66
C GLN A 805 42.75 73.90 -4.29
N LEU A 806 42.06 74.62 -5.18
CA LEU A 806 42.57 75.84 -5.80
C LEU A 806 42.78 76.99 -4.80
N GLN A 807 41.90 77.13 -3.80
CA GLN A 807 42.08 78.09 -2.69
C GLN A 807 43.27 77.74 -1.78
N ALA A 808 43.64 76.46 -1.67
CA ALA A 808 44.76 76.01 -0.87
C ALA A 808 46.13 76.23 -1.56
N LEU A 809 46.13 76.58 -2.85
CA LEU A 809 47.33 76.99 -3.57
C LEU A 809 47.80 78.37 -3.07
N THR A 810 49.07 78.46 -2.70
CA THR A 810 49.72 79.77 -2.54
C THR A 810 49.66 80.54 -3.86
N SER A 811 49.66 81.87 -3.81
CA SER A 811 49.66 82.68 -5.03
C SER A 811 50.84 82.35 -5.95
N THR A 812 51.97 81.86 -5.42
CA THR A 812 53.11 81.34 -6.20
C THR A 812 52.80 80.07 -6.97
N GLN A 813 52.03 79.13 -6.39
CA GLN A 813 51.55 77.91 -7.08
C GLN A 813 50.42 78.22 -8.07
N PHE A 814 49.62 79.27 -7.82
CA PHE A 814 48.56 79.70 -8.73
C PHE A 814 49.11 80.44 -9.96
N ILE A 815 50.06 81.37 -9.80
CA ILE A 815 50.67 82.09 -10.95
C ILE A 815 51.71 81.26 -11.71
N SER A 816 52.05 80.05 -11.26
CA SER A 816 52.90 79.11 -12.01
C SER A 816 52.12 78.21 -12.98
N MET A 817 50.79 78.33 -13.01
CA MET A 817 49.91 77.71 -14.02
C MET A 817 50.20 78.29 -15.41
N GLU A 818 50.28 77.43 -16.42
CA GLU A 818 50.44 77.85 -17.80
C GLU A 818 49.12 78.34 -18.41
N SER A 819 49.17 78.97 -19.58
CA SER A 819 47.98 79.54 -20.24
C SER A 819 46.90 78.48 -20.53
N ALA A 820 47.29 77.23 -20.76
CA ALA A 820 46.36 76.13 -20.97
C ALA A 820 45.66 75.72 -19.67
N ASP A 821 46.38 75.68 -18.55
CA ASP A 821 45.85 75.30 -17.24
C ASP A 821 44.81 76.32 -16.75
N LEU A 822 45.11 77.62 -16.92
CA LEU A 822 44.18 78.71 -16.57
C LEU A 822 42.92 78.72 -17.45
N GLN A 823 43.02 78.35 -18.73
CA GLN A 823 41.88 78.23 -19.63
C GLN A 823 41.06 76.97 -19.39
N ALA A 824 41.65 75.93 -18.80
CA ALA A 824 40.97 74.69 -18.45
C ALA A 824 40.14 74.79 -17.16
N LEU A 825 40.35 75.82 -16.33
CA LEU A 825 39.52 76.05 -15.13
C LEU A 825 38.06 76.35 -15.50
N THR A 826 37.14 75.61 -14.91
CA THR A 826 35.70 75.81 -15.03
C THR A 826 35.21 77.13 -14.38
N VAL A 827 33.98 77.50 -14.69
CA VAL A 827 33.23 78.63 -14.13
C VAL A 827 33.26 78.63 -12.59
N ASP A 828 32.93 77.49 -11.96
CA ASP A 828 32.89 77.34 -10.50
C ASP A 828 34.29 77.33 -9.86
N GLN A 829 35.27 76.76 -10.56
CA GLN A 829 36.68 76.86 -10.15
C GLN A 829 37.11 78.34 -10.14
N MET A 830 36.82 79.09 -11.20
CA MET A 830 37.11 80.53 -11.27
C MET A 830 36.39 81.32 -10.17
N ALA A 831 35.11 81.03 -9.91
CA ALA A 831 34.33 81.61 -8.81
C ALA A 831 34.96 81.35 -7.41
N SER A 832 35.64 80.21 -7.26
CA SER A 832 36.26 79.82 -5.98
C SER A 832 37.63 80.45 -5.72
N ILE A 833 38.35 80.90 -6.74
CA ILE A 833 39.72 81.44 -6.59
C ILE A 833 39.70 82.66 -5.67
N THR A 834 40.61 82.70 -4.69
CA THR A 834 40.65 83.80 -3.71
C THR A 834 40.77 85.15 -4.42
N THR A 835 40.16 86.20 -3.87
CA THR A 835 40.31 87.57 -4.42
C THR A 835 41.77 88.02 -4.44
N SER A 836 42.63 87.47 -3.58
CA SER A 836 44.08 87.68 -3.65
C SER A 836 44.72 87.06 -4.91
N ASN A 837 44.25 85.89 -5.35
CA ASN A 837 44.74 85.24 -6.57
C ASN A 837 44.12 85.85 -7.84
N ILE A 838 42.85 86.28 -7.81
CA ILE A 838 42.24 87.07 -8.91
C ILE A 838 42.91 88.44 -9.05
N ASN A 839 43.21 89.13 -7.95
CA ASN A 839 43.91 90.41 -7.98
C ASN A 839 45.40 90.27 -8.36
N ALA A 840 45.99 89.09 -8.15
CA ALA A 840 47.33 88.74 -8.61
C ALA A 840 47.40 88.30 -10.10
N LEU A 841 46.27 88.20 -10.82
CA LEU A 841 46.27 87.95 -12.25
C LEU A 841 47.03 89.06 -12.98
N LEU A 842 48.04 88.66 -13.76
CA LEU A 842 48.77 89.57 -14.63
C LEU A 842 47.82 90.18 -15.67
N SER A 843 48.11 91.39 -16.13
CA SER A 843 47.33 92.02 -17.22
C SER A 843 47.39 91.26 -18.55
N SER A 844 48.33 90.31 -18.68
CA SER A 844 48.43 89.32 -19.76
C SER A 844 47.62 88.05 -19.53
N GLN A 845 47.09 87.81 -18.33
CA GLN A 845 46.27 86.64 -17.98
C GLN A 845 44.76 86.97 -17.95
N ALA A 846 44.37 88.17 -17.49
CA ALA A 846 42.96 88.55 -17.46
C ALA A 846 42.22 88.47 -18.83
N PRO A 847 42.84 88.81 -19.98
CA PRO A 847 42.22 88.62 -21.31
C PRO A 847 42.25 87.16 -21.81
N LEU A 848 42.93 86.26 -21.11
CA LEU A 848 42.90 84.82 -21.41
C LEU A 848 41.70 84.12 -20.76
N LEU A 849 40.95 84.82 -19.90
CA LEU A 849 39.72 84.31 -19.31
C LEU A 849 38.60 84.27 -20.35
N LEU A 850 37.97 83.11 -20.47
CA LEU A 850 36.81 82.88 -21.33
C LEU A 850 35.58 83.65 -20.84
N ALA A 851 34.61 83.90 -21.74
CA ALA A 851 33.36 84.58 -21.38
C ALA A 851 32.67 83.90 -20.19
N ASP A 852 32.55 82.57 -20.20
CA ASP A 852 31.94 81.78 -19.12
C ASP A 852 32.74 81.89 -17.80
N GLN A 853 34.07 81.93 -17.87
CA GLN A 853 34.92 82.10 -16.69
C GLN A 853 34.71 83.48 -16.04
N LEU A 854 34.47 84.51 -16.85
CA LEU A 854 34.14 85.86 -16.39
C LEU A 854 32.70 85.93 -15.84
N SER A 855 31.75 85.20 -16.44
CA SER A 855 30.38 85.04 -15.93
C SER A 855 30.34 84.34 -14.56
N GLY A 856 31.31 83.47 -14.28
CA GLY A 856 31.49 82.79 -13.00
C GLY A 856 32.05 83.67 -11.88
N LEU A 857 32.68 84.81 -12.19
CA LEU A 857 33.27 85.65 -11.14
C LEU A 857 32.18 86.17 -10.19
N THR A 858 32.39 85.92 -8.91
CA THR A 858 31.56 86.46 -7.83
C THR A 858 31.63 87.98 -7.82
N LEU A 859 30.62 88.66 -7.27
CA LEU A 859 30.55 90.12 -7.21
C LEU A 859 31.80 90.73 -6.55
N ALA A 860 32.34 90.07 -5.52
CA ALA A 860 33.57 90.48 -4.84
C ALA A 860 34.83 90.29 -5.72
N GLN A 861 34.87 89.26 -6.58
CA GLN A 861 35.95 89.10 -7.55
C GLN A 861 35.86 90.13 -8.68
N VAL A 862 34.66 90.38 -9.24
CA VAL A 862 34.42 91.42 -10.26
C VAL A 862 34.77 92.81 -9.73
N GLN A 863 34.51 93.10 -8.45
CA GLN A 863 34.93 94.34 -7.79
C GLN A 863 36.42 94.37 -7.43
N SER A 864 37.09 93.21 -7.35
CA SER A 864 38.55 93.10 -7.18
C SER A 864 39.34 93.16 -8.50
N LEU A 865 38.67 93.01 -9.64
CA LEU A 865 39.23 93.34 -10.95
C LEU A 865 39.57 94.83 -10.95
N THR A 866 40.83 95.16 -11.22
CA THR A 866 41.21 96.57 -11.38
C THR A 866 40.52 97.16 -12.61
N THR A 867 40.38 98.49 -12.67
CA THR A 867 39.85 99.16 -13.86
C THR A 867 40.66 98.81 -15.11
N ALA A 868 41.95 98.50 -14.97
CA ALA A 868 42.78 98.02 -16.08
C ALA A 868 42.44 96.58 -16.53
N ASN A 869 41.96 95.71 -15.63
CA ASN A 869 41.41 94.41 -16.02
C ASN A 869 40.07 94.59 -16.75
N VAL A 870 39.16 95.42 -16.22
CA VAL A 870 37.83 95.65 -16.82
C VAL A 870 37.93 96.34 -18.20
N ILE A 871 38.85 97.28 -18.39
CA ILE A 871 39.13 97.90 -19.70
C ILE A 871 39.83 96.92 -20.67
N ALA A 872 40.56 95.93 -20.16
CA ALA A 872 41.17 94.88 -20.98
C ALA A 872 40.18 93.77 -21.40
N LEU A 873 38.94 93.81 -20.94
CA LEU A 873 37.86 92.96 -21.44
C LEU A 873 37.39 93.47 -22.81
N GLY A 874 37.45 92.62 -23.84
CA GLY A 874 36.81 92.91 -25.13
C GLY A 874 35.27 92.94 -25.00
N THR A 875 34.56 93.35 -26.06
CA THR A 875 33.09 93.36 -26.06
C THR A 875 32.51 91.98 -25.76
N ALA A 876 33.09 90.90 -26.30
CA ALA A 876 32.69 89.53 -26.00
C ALA A 876 32.99 89.07 -24.55
N ASN A 877 34.00 89.67 -23.89
CA ASN A 877 34.29 89.41 -22.49
C ASN A 877 33.33 90.16 -21.55
N LEU A 878 32.77 91.30 -22.00
CA LEU A 878 31.77 92.09 -21.30
C LEU A 878 30.35 91.57 -21.50
N ASP A 879 30.02 91.11 -22.70
CA ASP A 879 28.84 90.27 -22.99
C ASP A 879 28.83 89.03 -22.08
N GLY A 880 30.00 88.40 -21.91
CA GLY A 880 30.25 87.33 -20.94
C GLY A 880 30.13 87.69 -19.45
N LEU A 881 30.02 88.96 -19.05
CA LEU A 881 29.67 89.29 -17.66
C LEU A 881 28.15 89.17 -17.49
N GLY A 882 27.70 88.19 -16.71
CA GLY A 882 26.28 87.98 -16.43
C GLY A 882 25.60 89.23 -15.85
N SER A 883 24.27 89.31 -15.95
CA SER A 883 23.51 90.50 -15.54
C SER A 883 23.73 90.93 -14.09
N VAL A 884 24.04 89.99 -13.20
CA VAL A 884 24.38 90.27 -11.79
C VAL A 884 25.79 90.85 -11.68
N GLN A 885 26.75 90.40 -12.49
CA GLN A 885 28.08 90.98 -12.59
C GLN A 885 28.05 92.39 -13.18
N ILE A 886 27.24 92.63 -14.23
CA ILE A 886 27.00 93.98 -14.79
C ILE A 886 26.31 94.90 -13.77
N GLN A 887 25.34 94.39 -13.00
CA GLN A 887 24.73 95.14 -11.89
C GLN A 887 25.75 95.45 -10.78
N ALA A 888 26.67 94.53 -10.50
CA ALA A 888 27.71 94.65 -9.47
C ALA A 888 28.92 95.51 -9.89
N LEU A 889 29.04 95.87 -11.17
CA LEU A 889 29.93 96.93 -11.62
C LEU A 889 29.57 98.23 -10.90
N LEU A 890 30.58 98.87 -10.32
CA LEU A 890 30.45 100.19 -9.73
C LEU A 890 29.93 101.18 -10.79
N THR A 891 29.27 102.25 -10.37
CA THR A 891 28.81 103.28 -11.32
C THR A 891 29.96 103.86 -12.16
N SER A 892 31.18 103.95 -11.61
CA SER A 892 32.41 104.34 -12.33
C SER A 892 32.99 103.26 -13.27
N GLN A 893 32.47 102.04 -13.25
CA GLN A 893 32.77 100.99 -14.22
C GLN A 893 31.69 100.96 -15.33
N VAL A 894 30.43 101.25 -15.01
CA VAL A 894 29.32 101.38 -15.98
C VAL A 894 29.43 102.68 -16.80
N ASP A 895 29.73 103.82 -16.17
CA ASP A 895 30.00 105.12 -16.81
C ASP A 895 31.26 105.09 -17.69
N ALA A 896 32.16 104.13 -17.44
CA ALA A 896 33.35 103.89 -18.26
C ALA A 896 33.09 102.98 -19.48
N LEU A 897 31.87 102.46 -19.67
CA LEU A 897 31.51 101.69 -20.86
C LEU A 897 31.33 102.61 -22.07
N THR A 898 31.95 102.22 -23.18
CA THR A 898 31.70 102.88 -24.47
C THR A 898 30.30 102.52 -25.00
N ALA A 899 29.72 103.34 -25.87
CA ALA A 899 28.44 103.04 -26.52
C ALA A 899 28.41 101.66 -27.21
N ALA A 900 29.55 101.20 -27.75
CA ALA A 900 29.66 99.85 -28.35
C ALA A 900 29.61 98.71 -27.31
N GLN A 901 29.97 98.97 -26.05
CA GLN A 901 29.80 98.04 -24.93
C GLN A 901 28.38 98.14 -24.34
N ILE A 902 27.73 99.32 -24.36
CA ILE A 902 26.33 99.49 -23.95
C ILE A 902 25.38 98.78 -24.91
N THR A 903 25.54 98.95 -26.23
CA THR A 903 24.76 98.21 -27.25
C THR A 903 25.07 96.71 -27.26
N ALA A 904 26.20 96.27 -26.67
CA ALA A 904 26.52 94.87 -26.46
C ALA A 904 25.89 94.27 -25.19
N LEU A 905 25.21 95.06 -24.35
CA LEU A 905 24.43 94.52 -23.23
C LEU A 905 23.12 93.93 -23.76
N SER A 906 22.85 92.67 -23.45
CA SER A 906 21.54 92.05 -23.64
C SER A 906 20.43 92.77 -22.87
N ASP A 907 19.20 92.60 -23.33
CA ASP A 907 17.95 92.98 -22.65
C ASP A 907 17.98 92.57 -21.16
N THR A 908 18.49 91.38 -20.85
CA THR A 908 18.62 90.86 -19.48
C THR A 908 19.69 91.60 -18.67
N GLN A 909 20.78 92.08 -19.27
CA GLN A 909 21.76 92.93 -18.58
C GLN A 909 21.21 94.35 -18.36
N VAL A 910 20.49 94.90 -19.34
CA VAL A 910 19.81 96.21 -19.23
C VAL A 910 18.73 96.20 -18.13
N SER A 911 17.88 95.16 -18.08
CA SER A 911 16.83 95.05 -17.04
C SER A 911 17.39 94.96 -15.61
N GLN A 912 18.62 94.49 -15.41
CA GLN A 912 19.27 94.44 -14.10
C GLN A 912 20.02 95.74 -13.72
N LEU A 913 20.09 96.74 -14.60
CA LEU A 913 20.56 98.07 -14.21
C LEU A 913 19.61 98.66 -13.16
N THR A 914 20.14 98.94 -11.98
CA THR A 914 19.38 99.57 -10.87
C THR A 914 18.74 100.88 -11.33
N THR A 915 17.67 101.32 -10.66
CA THR A 915 17.04 102.62 -10.98
C THR A 915 18.02 103.79 -10.90
N ALA A 916 19.11 103.69 -10.14
CA ALA A 916 20.23 104.63 -10.16
C ALA A 916 21.06 104.55 -11.46
N GLN A 917 21.41 103.34 -11.93
CA GLN A 917 22.07 103.14 -13.23
C GLN A 917 21.16 103.57 -14.40
N ILE A 918 19.83 103.38 -14.34
CA ILE A 918 18.89 103.92 -15.33
C ILE A 918 18.79 105.46 -15.28
N SER A 919 18.76 106.05 -14.09
CA SER A 919 18.58 107.51 -13.90
C SER A 919 19.85 108.34 -14.18
N PHE A 920 21.03 107.74 -14.03
CA PHE A 920 22.31 108.45 -14.10
C PHE A 920 23.34 107.82 -15.07
N GLY A 921 23.18 106.55 -15.47
CA GLY A 921 24.08 105.86 -16.41
C GLY A 921 23.72 106.06 -17.90
N PHE A 922 22.53 106.60 -18.20
CA PHE A 922 22.15 107.02 -19.55
C PHE A 922 22.13 108.54 -19.64
N GLY A 923 23.32 109.14 -19.73
CA GLY A 923 23.54 110.59 -19.59
C GLY A 923 23.01 111.47 -20.73
N SER A 924 22.69 110.89 -21.90
CA SER A 924 22.21 111.60 -23.08
C SER A 924 21.10 110.86 -23.83
N SER A 925 20.46 111.57 -24.77
CA SER A 925 19.51 110.98 -25.72
C SER A 925 20.14 109.90 -26.62
N THR A 926 21.47 109.91 -26.77
CA THR A 926 22.20 108.87 -27.51
C THR A 926 22.28 107.57 -26.72
N ASP A 927 22.31 107.64 -25.39
CA ASP A 927 22.57 106.48 -24.53
C ASP A 927 21.26 105.75 -24.20
N ILE A 928 20.19 106.51 -23.88
CA ILE A 928 18.84 105.91 -23.79
C ILE A 928 18.30 105.51 -25.16
N GLY A 929 18.66 106.25 -26.22
CA GLY A 929 18.34 105.91 -27.61
C GLY A 929 19.25 104.84 -28.24
N ALA A 930 20.25 104.33 -27.50
CA ALA A 930 21.00 103.13 -27.86
C ALA A 930 20.32 101.84 -27.37
N LEU A 931 19.24 101.97 -26.58
CA LEU A 931 18.37 100.85 -26.22
C LEU A 931 17.45 100.51 -27.41
N SER A 932 17.42 99.24 -27.78
CA SER A 932 16.42 98.67 -28.69
C SER A 932 15.03 98.66 -28.03
N GLY A 933 13.98 98.49 -28.85
CA GLY A 933 12.63 98.30 -28.31
C GLY A 933 12.50 97.09 -27.37
N SER A 934 13.35 96.05 -27.51
CA SER A 934 13.34 94.89 -26.63
C SER A 934 14.14 95.13 -25.34
N GLN A 935 15.30 95.80 -25.41
CA GLN A 935 16.02 96.29 -24.24
C GLN A 935 15.16 97.27 -23.42
N PHE A 936 14.33 98.08 -24.08
CA PHE A 936 13.38 98.97 -23.42
C PHE A 936 12.17 98.21 -22.83
N GLY A 937 11.59 97.27 -23.59
CA GLY A 937 10.53 96.38 -23.12
C GLY A 937 10.96 95.44 -21.97
N SER A 938 12.27 95.26 -21.76
CA SER A 938 12.81 94.51 -20.61
C SER A 938 12.81 95.29 -19.29
N LEU A 939 12.59 96.61 -19.32
CA LEU A 939 12.56 97.45 -18.12
C LEU A 939 11.35 97.09 -17.25
N SER A 940 11.58 96.72 -15.99
CA SER A 940 10.51 96.43 -15.03
C SER A 940 9.56 97.61 -14.87
N THR A 941 8.34 97.35 -14.39
CA THR A 941 7.33 98.37 -14.06
C THR A 941 7.89 99.53 -13.20
N HIS A 942 8.85 99.24 -12.32
CA HIS A 942 9.50 100.24 -11.47
C HIS A 942 10.56 101.07 -12.22
N GLN A 943 11.25 100.49 -13.21
CA GLN A 943 12.13 101.23 -14.12
C GLN A 943 11.30 102.07 -15.10
N ILE A 944 10.18 101.55 -15.61
CA ILE A 944 9.21 102.30 -16.44
C ILE A 944 8.59 103.49 -15.67
N GLN A 945 8.39 103.37 -14.35
CA GLN A 945 7.98 104.49 -13.49
C GLN A 945 9.15 105.43 -13.11
N ALA A 946 10.40 104.97 -13.15
CA ALA A 946 11.58 105.80 -12.98
C ALA A 946 11.94 106.62 -14.24
N ILE A 947 11.36 106.30 -15.40
CA ILE A 947 11.40 107.14 -16.61
C ILE A 947 10.86 108.53 -16.25
N THR A 948 11.75 109.53 -16.27
CA THR A 948 11.38 110.90 -15.96
C THR A 948 10.36 111.46 -16.96
N SER A 949 9.61 112.48 -16.56
CA SER A 949 8.66 113.17 -17.45
C SER A 949 9.32 113.83 -18.68
N GLN A 950 10.65 113.88 -18.75
CA GLN A 950 11.42 114.28 -19.92
C GLN A 950 11.72 113.08 -20.83
N GLN A 951 12.17 111.95 -20.27
CA GLN A 951 12.38 110.71 -21.03
C GLN A 951 11.08 110.13 -21.59
N ILE A 952 9.94 110.22 -20.89
CA ILE A 952 8.64 109.72 -21.38
C ILE A 952 8.16 110.45 -22.65
N GLN A 953 8.62 111.69 -22.88
CA GLN A 953 8.35 112.49 -24.09
C GLN A 953 9.36 112.24 -25.21
N TRP A 954 10.45 111.51 -24.93
CA TRP A 954 11.42 111.07 -25.93
C TRP A 954 11.10 109.70 -26.53
N LEU A 955 10.13 108.97 -25.94
CA LEU A 955 9.68 107.67 -26.45
C LEU A 955 8.90 107.81 -27.76
N THR A 956 9.19 106.93 -28.71
CA THR A 956 8.42 106.80 -29.95
C THR A 956 7.21 105.87 -29.72
N THR A 957 6.50 105.50 -30.79
CA THR A 957 5.52 104.41 -30.70
C THR A 957 6.17 103.05 -30.47
N THR A 958 7.46 102.87 -30.80
CA THR A 958 8.17 101.58 -30.68
C THR A 958 8.36 101.17 -29.23
N GLU A 959 8.80 102.09 -28.38
CA GLU A 959 8.99 101.86 -26.94
C GLU A 959 7.66 101.75 -26.17
N VAL A 960 6.54 102.17 -26.79
CA VAL A 960 5.18 102.08 -26.23
C VAL A 960 4.49 100.78 -26.67
N ASP A 961 4.65 100.37 -27.92
CA ASP A 961 4.19 99.09 -28.49
C ASP A 961 4.95 97.90 -27.87
N ALA A 962 6.17 98.14 -27.37
CA ALA A 962 6.96 97.17 -26.60
C ALA A 962 6.55 97.01 -25.12
N LEU A 963 5.51 97.70 -24.63
CA LEU A 963 5.01 97.55 -23.26
C LEU A 963 4.07 96.34 -23.16
N SER A 964 4.35 95.44 -22.22
CA SER A 964 3.45 94.35 -21.83
C SER A 964 2.20 94.87 -21.10
N VAL A 965 1.20 94.00 -20.94
CA VAL A 965 -0.01 94.25 -20.13
C VAL A 965 0.31 94.87 -18.78
N GLU A 966 1.29 94.31 -18.07
CA GLU A 966 1.66 94.76 -16.73
C GLU A 966 2.41 96.11 -16.74
N GLN A 967 3.19 96.38 -17.79
CA GLN A 967 3.88 97.67 -17.98
C GLN A 967 2.88 98.77 -18.40
N ALA A 968 1.93 98.46 -19.28
CA ALA A 968 0.82 99.35 -19.65
C ALA A 968 -0.09 99.64 -18.45
N MET A 969 -0.36 98.63 -17.59
CA MET A 969 -1.04 98.83 -16.31
C MET A 969 -0.21 99.61 -15.29
N ALA A 970 1.12 99.56 -15.36
CA ALA A 970 2.01 100.33 -14.48
C ALA A 970 2.18 101.80 -14.90
N LEU A 971 1.74 102.19 -16.11
CA LEU A 971 1.65 103.59 -16.51
C LEU A 971 0.68 104.33 -15.59
N SER A 972 1.18 105.35 -14.90
CA SER A 972 0.35 106.23 -14.09
C SER A 972 -0.69 106.96 -14.94
N SER A 973 -1.79 107.40 -14.32
CA SER A 973 -2.79 108.25 -14.98
C SER A 973 -2.18 109.54 -15.57
N THR A 974 -1.08 110.04 -14.99
CA THR A 974 -0.31 111.16 -15.54
C THR A 974 0.43 110.80 -16.83
N GLN A 975 1.03 109.60 -16.91
CA GLN A 975 1.68 109.12 -18.14
C GLN A 975 0.61 108.85 -19.22
N LEU A 976 -0.45 108.11 -18.90
CA LEU A 976 -1.56 107.83 -19.82
C LEU A 976 -2.27 109.10 -20.33
N ALA A 977 -2.39 110.14 -19.52
CA ALA A 977 -2.97 111.43 -19.93
C ALA A 977 -2.02 112.30 -20.79
N LEU A 978 -0.71 112.04 -20.77
CA LEU A 978 0.28 112.69 -21.63
C LEU A 978 0.53 111.93 -22.94
N MET A 979 0.07 110.68 -23.04
CA MET A 979 0.19 109.86 -24.26
C MET A 979 -0.78 110.34 -25.34
N SER A 980 -0.27 110.42 -26.57
CA SER A 980 -1.06 110.73 -27.76
C SER A 980 -2.06 109.60 -28.07
N SER A 981 -3.12 109.91 -28.83
CA SER A 981 -4.04 108.91 -29.36
C SER A 981 -3.34 107.79 -30.14
N THR A 982 -2.21 108.10 -30.80
CA THR A 982 -1.40 107.14 -31.55
C THR A 982 -0.64 106.17 -30.64
N GLN A 983 -0.22 106.63 -29.46
CA GLN A 983 0.42 105.81 -28.42
C GLN A 983 -0.58 104.98 -27.61
N LEU A 984 -1.86 105.36 -27.57
CA LEU A 984 -2.92 104.59 -26.90
C LEU A 984 -3.63 103.60 -27.83
N ALA A 985 -3.58 103.82 -29.16
CA ALA A 985 -4.24 102.97 -30.15
C ALA A 985 -3.57 101.60 -30.37
N VAL A 986 -2.37 101.38 -29.83
CA VAL A 986 -1.65 100.09 -29.92
C VAL A 986 -2.02 99.09 -28.80
N LEU A 987 -2.84 99.51 -27.82
CA LEU A 987 -3.26 98.66 -26.69
C LEU A 987 -4.32 97.63 -27.11
N SER A 988 -4.16 96.40 -26.64
CA SER A 988 -4.88 95.18 -27.06
C SER A 988 -6.14 94.86 -26.24
N ALA A 989 -6.79 93.74 -26.57
CA ALA A 989 -7.92 93.21 -25.80
C ALA A 989 -7.54 92.67 -24.41
N ALA A 990 -6.31 92.15 -24.26
CA ALA A 990 -5.81 91.72 -22.96
C ALA A 990 -5.57 92.92 -22.05
N ASP A 991 -4.95 93.99 -22.58
CA ASP A 991 -4.71 95.24 -21.85
C ASP A 991 -6.01 95.84 -21.32
N ILE A 992 -7.04 95.95 -22.17
CA ILE A 992 -8.35 96.49 -21.78
C ILE A 992 -9.07 95.58 -20.76
N SER A 993 -8.92 94.26 -20.88
CA SER A 993 -9.53 93.30 -19.93
C SER A 993 -8.83 93.29 -18.57
N ALA A 994 -7.57 93.73 -18.50
CA ALA A 994 -6.76 93.77 -17.28
C ALA A 994 -6.72 95.17 -16.62
N MET A 995 -6.94 96.25 -17.38
CA MET A 995 -6.96 97.61 -16.86
C MET A 995 -8.01 97.82 -15.76
N SER A 996 -7.63 98.53 -14.70
CA SER A 996 -8.56 98.88 -13.64
C SER A 996 -9.65 99.85 -14.11
N ALA A 997 -10.81 99.83 -13.47
CA ALA A 997 -11.90 100.77 -13.75
C ALA A 997 -11.48 102.25 -13.60
N ALA A 998 -10.43 102.56 -12.83
CA ALA A 998 -9.88 103.91 -12.73
C ALA A 998 -9.07 104.32 -13.98
N GLN A 999 -8.35 103.38 -14.60
CA GLN A 999 -7.59 103.60 -15.83
C GLN A 999 -8.53 103.67 -17.04
N LEU A 1000 -9.53 102.78 -17.12
CA LEU A 1000 -10.54 102.82 -18.17
C LEU A 1000 -11.38 104.12 -18.12
N ASN A 1001 -11.63 104.68 -16.93
CA ASN A 1001 -12.41 105.93 -16.77
C ASN A 1001 -11.65 107.22 -17.11
N VAL A 1002 -10.31 107.24 -17.22
CA VAL A 1002 -9.57 108.44 -17.68
C VAL A 1002 -9.48 108.54 -19.21
N LEU A 1003 -9.84 107.47 -19.93
CA LEU A 1003 -9.86 107.46 -21.38
C LEU A 1003 -11.10 108.20 -21.90
N THR A 1004 -10.91 109.27 -22.66
CA THR A 1004 -12.01 109.95 -23.34
C THR A 1004 -12.57 109.08 -24.47
N THR A 1005 -13.84 109.29 -24.84
CA THR A 1005 -14.44 108.62 -26.01
C THR A 1005 -13.66 108.89 -27.30
N SER A 1006 -12.95 110.01 -27.39
CA SER A 1006 -12.07 110.32 -28.53
C SER A 1006 -10.75 109.55 -28.55
N GLN A 1007 -10.32 108.96 -27.43
CA GLN A 1007 -9.22 108.00 -27.36
C GLN A 1007 -9.70 106.57 -27.63
N MET A 1008 -10.90 106.19 -27.18
CA MET A 1008 -11.47 104.84 -27.36
C MET A 1008 -12.12 104.58 -28.74
N ASN A 1009 -12.30 105.60 -29.59
CA ASN A 1009 -12.93 105.48 -30.91
C ASN A 1009 -12.21 104.52 -31.91
N GLY A 1010 -11.03 103.99 -31.56
CA GLY A 1010 -10.29 103.01 -32.38
C GLY A 1010 -10.56 101.53 -32.06
N TRP A 1011 -11.37 101.21 -31.05
CA TRP A 1011 -11.46 99.84 -30.50
C TRP A 1011 -12.29 98.84 -31.33
N GLY A 1012 -11.74 97.64 -31.52
CA GLY A 1012 -12.27 96.51 -32.28
C GLY A 1012 -13.25 95.62 -31.50
N THR A 1013 -13.63 94.48 -32.08
CA THR A 1013 -14.74 93.62 -31.59
C THR A 1013 -14.35 92.68 -30.47
N ASP A 1014 -13.18 92.04 -30.53
CA ASP A 1014 -12.78 91.00 -29.57
C ASP A 1014 -12.41 91.55 -28.19
N GLN A 1015 -12.39 92.87 -28.06
CA GLN A 1015 -12.28 93.59 -26.79
C GLN A 1015 -13.62 93.43 -25.95
N ARG A 1016 -14.35 92.24 -25.94
CA ARG A 1016 -15.80 92.07 -25.47
C ARG A 1016 -16.57 90.76 -24.88
N ASN A 1017 -16.34 89.41 -25.02
CA ASN A 1017 -17.47 88.36 -24.81
C ASN A 1017 -17.23 86.82 -24.42
N ALA A 1018 -18.12 86.10 -23.60
CA ALA A 1018 -18.25 84.57 -23.37
C ALA A 1018 -19.47 84.01 -22.46
N TYR A 1019 -19.95 82.70 -22.51
CA TYR A 1019 -21.08 82.04 -21.67
C TYR A 1019 -21.15 80.43 -21.46
N SER A 1020 -22.31 79.73 -21.11
CA SER A 1020 -22.53 78.54 -20.14
C SER A 1020 -23.29 77.14 -20.50
N ASP A 1021 -24.10 76.46 -19.59
CA ASP A 1021 -24.22 74.94 -19.26
C ASP A 1021 -25.54 74.01 -19.46
N VAL A 1022 -25.70 72.77 -18.82
CA VAL A 1022 -26.57 71.53 -19.13
C VAL A 1022 -27.11 70.61 -17.90
N THR A 1023 -28.12 69.66 -18.01
CA THR A 1023 -28.83 68.84 -16.89
C THR A 1023 -29.51 67.39 -17.16
N PRO A 1024 -29.72 66.44 -16.14
CA PRO A 1024 -30.68 65.21 -16.13
C PRO A 1024 -31.51 64.73 -14.82
N LEU A 1025 -32.46 63.74 -14.83
CA LEU A 1025 -33.68 63.41 -13.92
C LEU A 1025 -33.64 62.70 -12.49
N VAL A 1026 -34.66 62.98 -11.60
CA VAL A 1026 -34.96 62.46 -10.19
C VAL A 1026 -36.48 62.53 -9.77
N LEU A 1027 -37.01 61.72 -8.81
CA LEU A 1027 -38.38 61.75 -8.20
C LEU A 1027 -38.42 62.15 -6.70
N ASP A 1028 -39.47 62.89 -6.27
CA ASP A 1028 -39.86 63.12 -4.87
C ASP A 1028 -40.78 61.99 -4.34
N LEU A 1029 -40.36 61.21 -3.35
CA LEU A 1029 -41.15 60.08 -2.82
C LEU A 1029 -41.85 60.34 -1.48
N ASN A 1030 -41.42 61.36 -0.74
CA ASN A 1030 -41.86 61.61 0.64
C ASN A 1030 -42.94 62.72 0.73
N GLY A 1031 -43.07 63.56 -0.30
CA GLY A 1031 -43.97 64.71 -0.37
C GLY A 1031 -43.43 66.04 0.20
N ASP A 1032 -42.11 66.18 0.42
CA ASP A 1032 -41.46 67.47 0.74
C ASP A 1032 -40.63 68.09 -0.40
N GLY A 1033 -40.37 67.33 -1.47
CA GLY A 1033 -39.88 67.82 -2.76
C GLY A 1033 -38.40 67.48 -3.04
N VAL A 1034 -38.03 67.41 -4.33
CA VAL A 1034 -36.73 66.82 -4.74
C VAL A 1034 -35.53 67.54 -4.12
N HIS A 1035 -34.71 66.77 -3.38
CA HIS A 1035 -33.53 67.25 -2.66
C HIS A 1035 -32.23 66.52 -3.07
N THR A 1036 -31.10 67.24 -2.98
CA THR A 1036 -29.82 66.81 -3.57
C THR A 1036 -28.60 67.14 -2.71
N THR A 1037 -27.55 66.31 -2.81
CA THR A 1037 -26.26 66.48 -2.11
C THR A 1037 -25.24 67.24 -2.96
N SER A 1038 -24.23 67.84 -2.31
CA SER A 1038 -23.18 68.60 -3.02
C SER A 1038 -22.23 67.66 -3.77
N ALA A 1039 -21.49 68.18 -4.75
CA ALA A 1039 -20.50 67.38 -5.46
C ALA A 1039 -19.35 66.84 -4.58
N ALA A 1040 -19.15 67.34 -3.36
CA ALA A 1040 -18.19 66.80 -2.41
C ALA A 1040 -18.78 65.74 -1.46
N ASP A 1041 -20.11 65.70 -1.31
CA ASP A 1041 -20.82 64.87 -0.34
C ASP A 1041 -21.70 63.79 -1.00
N GLY A 1042 -21.88 63.88 -2.33
CA GLY A 1042 -22.50 62.84 -3.17
C GLY A 1042 -21.50 61.74 -3.58
N VAL A 1043 -21.97 60.81 -4.41
CA VAL A 1043 -21.28 59.56 -4.74
C VAL A 1043 -20.34 59.68 -5.95
N VAL A 1044 -19.60 58.59 -6.23
CA VAL A 1044 -18.78 58.41 -7.43
C VAL A 1044 -19.54 57.53 -8.43
N TYR A 1045 -20.32 58.13 -9.34
CA TYR A 1045 -21.15 57.41 -10.32
C TYR A 1045 -20.88 57.85 -11.77
N ASP A 1046 -21.24 57.02 -12.75
CA ASP A 1046 -21.15 57.36 -14.16
C ASP A 1046 -22.50 57.83 -14.71
N LEU A 1047 -22.84 59.10 -14.43
CA LEU A 1047 -24.02 59.80 -14.96
C LEU A 1047 -24.11 59.86 -16.50
N THR A 1048 -23.11 59.33 -17.24
CA THR A 1048 -23.03 59.39 -18.70
C THR A 1048 -22.97 58.02 -19.39
N GLY A 1049 -22.87 56.92 -18.64
CA GLY A 1049 -22.70 55.58 -19.22
C GLY A 1049 -21.41 55.40 -20.03
N SER A 1050 -20.36 56.15 -19.68
CA SER A 1050 -19.08 56.24 -20.40
C SER A 1050 -18.06 55.16 -20.06
N GLY A 1051 -18.32 54.34 -19.04
CA GLY A 1051 -17.36 53.42 -18.43
C GLY A 1051 -16.38 54.11 -17.47
N ARG A 1052 -16.73 55.29 -16.95
CA ARG A 1052 -15.92 56.11 -16.03
C ARG A 1052 -16.80 56.90 -15.05
N ALA A 1053 -16.94 56.35 -13.85
CA ALA A 1053 -17.54 57.08 -12.74
C ALA A 1053 -16.75 58.35 -12.39
N SER A 1054 -17.44 59.37 -11.89
CA SER A 1054 -16.87 60.66 -11.48
C SER A 1054 -17.52 61.13 -10.19
N GLN A 1055 -16.78 61.90 -9.40
CA GLN A 1055 -17.31 62.53 -8.19
C GLN A 1055 -18.35 63.62 -8.58
N THR A 1056 -19.61 63.42 -8.19
CA THR A 1056 -20.75 64.25 -8.58
C THR A 1056 -21.67 64.54 -7.40
N GLY A 1057 -22.56 65.53 -7.53
CA GLY A 1057 -23.72 65.62 -6.65
C GLY A 1057 -24.64 64.40 -6.83
N TRP A 1058 -25.50 64.13 -5.85
CA TRP A 1058 -26.41 62.99 -5.87
C TRP A 1058 -27.80 63.35 -5.36
N VAL A 1059 -28.73 62.40 -5.44
CA VAL A 1059 -30.04 62.44 -4.75
C VAL A 1059 -29.85 62.28 -3.23
N ASP A 1060 -30.89 62.52 -2.46
CA ASP A 1060 -31.01 62.20 -1.03
C ASP A 1060 -31.54 60.75 -0.80
N ALA A 1061 -31.60 60.25 0.44
CA ALA A 1061 -31.97 58.86 0.78
C ALA A 1061 -33.48 58.60 0.92
N ASN A 1062 -34.30 59.65 0.83
CA ASN A 1062 -35.76 59.59 0.91
C ASN A 1062 -36.38 59.66 -0.49
N ASP A 1063 -35.71 60.36 -1.42
CA ASP A 1063 -36.05 60.48 -2.83
C ASP A 1063 -35.61 59.26 -3.67
N GLY A 1064 -36.05 59.24 -4.94
CA GLY A 1064 -35.84 58.10 -5.83
C GLY A 1064 -35.27 58.48 -7.20
N LEU A 1065 -34.26 57.73 -7.66
CA LEU A 1065 -33.82 57.81 -9.05
C LEU A 1065 -34.74 56.98 -9.94
N LEU A 1066 -35.23 57.57 -11.03
CA LEU A 1066 -36.01 56.85 -12.04
C LEU A 1066 -35.07 55.96 -12.85
N ALA A 1067 -35.36 54.66 -12.86
CA ALA A 1067 -34.51 53.68 -13.51
C ALA A 1067 -35.32 52.66 -14.32
N MET A 1068 -34.64 51.96 -15.23
CA MET A 1068 -35.15 50.74 -15.83
C MET A 1068 -34.01 49.73 -15.95
N ASP A 1069 -34.17 48.57 -15.33
CA ASP A 1069 -33.25 47.45 -15.49
C ASP A 1069 -33.36 46.91 -16.93
N LEU A 1070 -32.41 47.31 -17.77
CA LEU A 1070 -32.36 46.99 -19.20
C LEU A 1070 -31.75 45.61 -19.49
N ASN A 1071 -31.01 45.02 -18.55
CA ASN A 1071 -30.26 43.80 -18.74
C ASN A 1071 -30.94 42.57 -18.07
N HIS A 1072 -31.84 42.84 -17.12
CA HIS A 1072 -32.64 41.94 -16.30
C HIS A 1072 -31.84 41.13 -15.25
N ASP A 1073 -30.76 41.70 -14.69
CA ASP A 1073 -29.97 41.17 -13.57
C ASP A 1073 -30.49 41.59 -12.18
N GLY A 1074 -31.36 42.61 -12.11
CA GLY A 1074 -31.96 43.12 -10.87
C GLY A 1074 -31.23 44.30 -10.21
N LEU A 1075 -30.23 44.89 -10.87
CA LEU A 1075 -29.43 46.03 -10.37
C LEU A 1075 -29.54 47.25 -11.31
N VAL A 1076 -29.10 48.42 -10.83
CA VAL A 1076 -28.90 49.63 -11.64
C VAL A 1076 -27.43 50.01 -11.55
N ASN A 1077 -26.67 49.76 -12.61
CA ASN A 1077 -25.21 49.72 -12.55
C ASN A 1077 -24.51 50.94 -13.19
N ASN A 1078 -25.21 51.70 -14.06
CA ASN A 1078 -24.65 52.94 -14.64
C ASN A 1078 -25.73 53.91 -15.17
N GLY A 1079 -25.32 55.12 -15.59
CA GLY A 1079 -26.21 56.18 -16.06
C GLY A 1079 -26.92 55.97 -17.41
N THR A 1080 -26.74 54.85 -18.12
CA THR A 1080 -27.65 54.48 -19.24
C THR A 1080 -28.98 53.89 -18.77
N GLU A 1081 -29.01 53.32 -17.56
CA GLU A 1081 -30.19 52.70 -16.94
C GLU A 1081 -31.01 53.71 -16.10
N LEU A 1082 -30.45 54.92 -15.90
CA LEU A 1082 -31.14 56.10 -15.37
C LEU A 1082 -31.74 56.94 -16.52
N PHE A 1083 -32.83 57.66 -16.24
CA PHE A 1083 -33.40 58.61 -17.19
C PHE A 1083 -32.64 59.95 -17.18
N GLY A 1084 -32.27 60.47 -18.35
CA GLY A 1084 -31.43 61.67 -18.45
C GLY A 1084 -30.76 61.85 -19.80
N VAL A 1085 -29.79 62.76 -19.89
CA VAL A 1085 -28.87 62.84 -21.05
C VAL A 1085 -27.96 61.61 -21.20
N GLY A 1086 -27.89 60.73 -20.19
CA GLY A 1086 -27.26 59.41 -20.31
C GLY A 1086 -28.06 58.43 -21.16
N THR A 1087 -29.40 58.52 -21.16
CA THR A 1087 -30.28 57.53 -21.80
C THR A 1087 -30.20 57.59 -23.33
N VAL A 1088 -30.08 56.42 -23.96
CA VAL A 1088 -30.02 56.28 -25.43
C VAL A 1088 -31.41 55.94 -25.98
N LEU A 1089 -31.94 56.83 -26.82
CA LEU A 1089 -33.22 56.67 -27.51
C LEU A 1089 -33.16 55.57 -28.57
N ALA A 1090 -34.31 55.04 -28.99
CA ALA A 1090 -34.44 54.02 -30.03
C ALA A 1090 -33.85 54.38 -31.42
N ASN A 1091 -33.38 55.63 -31.60
CA ASN A 1091 -32.67 56.11 -32.79
C ASN A 1091 -31.13 56.06 -32.66
N GLY A 1092 -30.59 55.59 -31.53
CA GLY A 1092 -29.15 55.48 -31.25
C GLY A 1092 -28.47 56.77 -30.80
N LYS A 1093 -29.22 57.79 -30.38
CA LYS A 1093 -28.69 59.03 -29.77
C LYS A 1093 -29.07 59.14 -28.30
N HIS A 1094 -28.21 59.82 -27.55
CA HIS A 1094 -28.55 60.34 -26.22
C HIS A 1094 -29.69 61.37 -26.31
N ALA A 1095 -30.54 61.41 -25.28
CA ALA A 1095 -31.56 62.45 -25.12
C ALA A 1095 -30.93 63.81 -24.73
N SER A 1096 -31.66 64.91 -24.96
CA SER A 1096 -31.22 66.27 -24.64
C SER A 1096 -31.55 66.70 -23.20
N ASN A 1097 -32.33 65.88 -22.49
CA ASN A 1097 -32.79 65.97 -21.09
C ASN A 1097 -33.52 64.66 -20.75
N GLY A 1098 -33.83 64.41 -19.47
CA GLY A 1098 -34.47 63.17 -19.04
C GLY A 1098 -35.95 63.02 -19.42
N PHE A 1099 -36.68 64.12 -19.63
CA PHE A 1099 -38.08 64.03 -20.09
C PHE A 1099 -38.19 63.58 -21.55
N GLU A 1100 -37.26 63.99 -22.41
CA GLU A 1100 -37.12 63.45 -23.77
C GLU A 1100 -36.76 61.95 -23.76
N ALA A 1101 -36.01 61.48 -22.75
CA ALA A 1101 -35.74 60.05 -22.56
C ALA A 1101 -37.00 59.27 -22.13
N LEU A 1102 -37.75 59.78 -21.15
CA LEU A 1102 -38.92 59.10 -20.60
C LEU A 1102 -40.07 59.02 -21.62
N ALA A 1103 -40.24 60.05 -22.45
CA ALA A 1103 -41.25 60.10 -23.51
C ALA A 1103 -41.08 59.03 -24.60
N ALA A 1104 -39.93 58.33 -24.66
CA ALA A 1104 -39.71 57.23 -25.60
C ALA A 1104 -40.46 55.93 -25.23
N LEU A 1105 -41.01 55.84 -24.00
CA LEU A 1105 -41.75 54.68 -23.51
C LEU A 1105 -43.28 54.84 -23.60
N ASP A 1106 -43.76 56.03 -23.98
CA ASP A 1106 -45.17 56.30 -24.22
C ASP A 1106 -45.62 55.55 -25.48
N SER A 1107 -46.40 54.48 -25.29
CA SER A 1107 -46.74 53.50 -26.31
C SER A 1107 -48.13 53.69 -26.90
N ASN A 1108 -48.99 54.46 -26.22
CA ASN A 1108 -50.31 54.88 -26.72
C ASN A 1108 -50.31 56.33 -27.27
N HIS A 1109 -49.25 57.09 -26.97
CA HIS A 1109 -49.03 58.50 -27.28
C HIS A 1109 -50.05 59.46 -26.65
N ASP A 1110 -50.46 59.20 -25.40
CA ASP A 1110 -51.37 60.08 -24.62
C ASP A 1110 -50.65 61.14 -23.78
N GLY A 1111 -49.30 61.09 -23.69
CA GLY A 1111 -48.47 62.04 -22.97
C GLY A 1111 -48.17 61.66 -21.52
N VAL A 1112 -48.61 60.48 -21.07
CA VAL A 1112 -48.48 60.03 -19.68
C VAL A 1112 -48.06 58.55 -19.62
N ILE A 1113 -46.86 58.28 -19.08
CA ILE A 1113 -46.36 56.92 -18.89
C ILE A 1113 -47.19 56.24 -17.80
N SER A 1114 -48.03 55.28 -18.17
CA SER A 1114 -49.08 54.73 -17.28
C SER A 1114 -49.21 53.22 -17.37
N GLY A 1115 -50.02 52.60 -16.50
CA GLY A 1115 -50.33 51.16 -16.54
C GLY A 1115 -51.01 50.66 -17.84
N GLN A 1116 -51.26 51.51 -18.84
CA GLN A 1116 -51.64 51.11 -20.20
C GLN A 1116 -50.42 50.81 -21.10
N ASP A 1117 -49.22 51.29 -20.73
CA ASP A 1117 -48.00 51.15 -21.52
C ASP A 1117 -47.28 49.83 -21.28
N ALA A 1118 -46.78 49.24 -22.36
CA ALA A 1118 -46.20 47.90 -22.35
C ALA A 1118 -44.99 47.74 -21.41
N GLN A 1119 -44.28 48.84 -21.13
CA GLN A 1119 -43.05 48.88 -20.32
C GLN A 1119 -43.24 49.54 -18.94
N PHE A 1120 -44.43 50.04 -18.58
CA PHE A 1120 -44.66 50.67 -17.27
C PHE A 1120 -44.36 49.74 -16.09
N LYS A 1121 -44.67 48.45 -16.25
CA LYS A 1121 -44.34 47.36 -15.31
C LYS A 1121 -42.84 47.10 -15.13
N ASP A 1122 -42.02 47.48 -16.11
CA ASP A 1122 -40.59 47.18 -16.14
C ASP A 1122 -39.77 48.31 -15.52
N LEU A 1123 -40.29 49.54 -15.51
CA LEU A 1123 -39.74 50.68 -14.76
C LEU A 1123 -39.52 50.34 -13.27
N LYS A 1124 -38.52 51.01 -12.69
CA LYS A 1124 -38.12 50.88 -11.29
C LYS A 1124 -37.88 52.27 -10.69
N VAL A 1125 -37.95 52.33 -9.37
CA VAL A 1125 -37.40 53.43 -8.57
C VAL A 1125 -36.27 52.83 -7.74
N TRP A 1126 -35.08 53.39 -7.84
CA TRP A 1126 -33.96 53.04 -6.96
C TRP A 1126 -33.88 54.08 -5.85
N VAL A 1127 -33.95 53.62 -4.61
CA VAL A 1127 -33.80 54.44 -3.40
C VAL A 1127 -32.48 54.04 -2.74
N ASP A 1128 -31.45 54.84 -2.97
CA ASP A 1128 -30.10 54.69 -2.39
C ASP A 1128 -30.12 55.11 -0.91
N GLY A 1129 -30.68 54.21 -0.08
CA GLY A 1129 -30.91 54.47 1.34
C GLY A 1129 -29.62 54.51 2.16
N ASN A 1130 -28.50 54.02 1.61
CA ASN A 1130 -27.21 53.94 2.27
C ASN A 1130 -26.19 55.03 1.80
N HIS A 1131 -26.45 55.71 0.66
CA HIS A 1131 -25.59 56.71 0.00
C HIS A 1131 -24.23 56.18 -0.55
N ASP A 1132 -24.13 54.92 -0.98
CA ASP A 1132 -22.92 54.36 -1.57
C ASP A 1132 -22.90 54.34 -3.12
N GLY A 1133 -24.06 54.56 -3.76
CA GLY A 1133 -24.20 54.58 -5.22
C GLY A 1133 -24.18 53.21 -5.89
N VAL A 1134 -24.47 52.12 -5.14
CA VAL A 1134 -24.62 50.74 -5.63
C VAL A 1134 -25.99 50.20 -5.25
N THR A 1135 -26.69 49.52 -6.16
CA THR A 1135 -28.00 48.92 -5.85
C THR A 1135 -27.87 47.67 -4.96
N GLU A 1136 -28.44 47.69 -3.76
CA GLU A 1136 -28.52 46.50 -2.89
C GLU A 1136 -29.87 45.76 -2.94
N THR A 1137 -29.90 44.54 -2.37
CA THR A 1137 -31.10 43.68 -2.34
C THR A 1137 -32.16 44.21 -1.39
N GLY A 1138 -33.02 45.08 -1.92
CA GLY A 1138 -34.14 45.69 -1.18
C GLY A 1138 -34.38 47.15 -1.53
N GLU A 1139 -33.51 47.79 -2.32
CA GLU A 1139 -33.54 49.21 -2.67
C GLU A 1139 -34.13 49.51 -4.05
N LEU A 1140 -34.22 48.49 -4.92
CA LEU A 1140 -34.82 48.59 -6.24
C LEU A 1140 -36.28 48.16 -6.21
N HIS A 1141 -37.17 49.13 -6.28
CA HIS A 1141 -38.61 48.95 -6.14
C HIS A 1141 -39.35 49.05 -7.47
N GLY A 1142 -40.50 48.37 -7.59
CA GLY A 1142 -41.44 48.64 -8.67
C GLY A 1142 -42.27 49.90 -8.38
N LEU A 1143 -42.71 50.61 -9.42
CA LEU A 1143 -43.58 51.79 -9.28
C LEU A 1143 -44.83 51.50 -8.43
N ALA A 1144 -45.37 50.27 -8.53
CA ALA A 1144 -46.52 49.82 -7.75
C ALA A 1144 -46.26 49.69 -6.23
N ASP A 1145 -45.01 49.53 -5.79
CA ASP A 1145 -44.66 49.42 -4.37
C ASP A 1145 -44.82 50.77 -3.65
N PHE A 1146 -44.51 51.87 -4.36
CA PHE A 1146 -44.83 53.25 -3.97
C PHE A 1146 -46.22 53.70 -4.42
N GLY A 1147 -47.05 52.79 -4.96
CA GLY A 1147 -48.41 53.08 -5.42
C GLY A 1147 -48.48 54.03 -6.63
N ILE A 1148 -47.40 54.23 -7.38
CA ILE A 1148 -47.34 55.09 -8.56
C ILE A 1148 -48.15 54.47 -9.70
N VAL A 1149 -49.03 55.27 -10.32
CA VAL A 1149 -49.91 54.81 -11.43
C VAL A 1149 -49.66 55.52 -12.76
N SER A 1150 -48.98 56.67 -12.74
CA SER A 1150 -48.68 57.45 -13.94
C SER A 1150 -47.57 58.50 -13.74
N LEU A 1151 -46.71 58.71 -14.74
CA LEU A 1151 -45.69 59.78 -14.80
C LEU A 1151 -46.05 60.78 -15.92
N ASN A 1152 -46.00 62.09 -15.68
CA ASN A 1152 -46.29 63.13 -16.68
C ASN A 1152 -45.04 63.51 -17.48
N LEU A 1153 -45.22 63.79 -18.78
CA LEU A 1153 -44.15 64.16 -19.71
C LEU A 1153 -44.09 65.68 -20.02
N ASP A 1154 -45.09 66.47 -19.65
CA ASP A 1154 -45.10 67.92 -19.90
C ASP A 1154 -44.22 68.65 -18.87
N ALA A 1155 -43.03 69.07 -19.29
CA ALA A 1155 -41.97 69.56 -18.39
C ALA A 1155 -41.58 71.03 -18.65
N LEU A 1156 -41.43 71.80 -17.56
CA LEU A 1156 -41.09 73.22 -17.56
C LEU A 1156 -39.61 73.44 -17.24
N ARG A 1157 -38.94 74.37 -17.93
CA ARG A 1157 -37.52 74.69 -17.66
C ARG A 1157 -37.32 75.49 -16.37
N GLY A 1158 -36.42 75.02 -15.53
CA GLY A 1158 -35.88 75.71 -14.35
C GLY A 1158 -34.51 76.34 -14.58
N THR A 1159 -34.08 77.16 -13.62
CA THR A 1159 -32.72 77.73 -13.52
C THR A 1159 -32.17 77.76 -12.08
N THR A 1160 -32.90 77.16 -11.15
CA THR A 1160 -32.55 77.11 -9.72
C THR A 1160 -31.30 76.25 -9.52
N ARG A 1161 -30.46 76.59 -8.55
CA ARG A 1161 -29.37 75.70 -8.11
C ARG A 1161 -29.49 75.34 -6.64
N GLU A 1162 -29.41 74.06 -6.33
CA GLU A 1162 -29.31 73.52 -4.97
C GLU A 1162 -27.97 72.80 -4.83
N ASN A 1163 -27.20 73.08 -3.77
CA ASN A 1163 -25.91 72.45 -3.46
C ASN A 1163 -24.87 72.42 -4.63
N GLY A 1164 -25.04 73.33 -5.60
CA GLY A 1164 -24.24 73.46 -6.82
C GLY A 1164 -24.92 72.88 -8.08
N ASN A 1165 -25.81 71.92 -7.90
CA ASN A 1165 -26.57 71.20 -8.93
C ASN A 1165 -27.63 72.12 -9.57
N LEU A 1166 -27.90 71.98 -10.87
CA LEU A 1166 -28.84 72.83 -11.63
C LEU A 1166 -30.18 72.14 -11.87
N PHE A 1167 -31.25 72.62 -11.26
CA PHE A 1167 -32.61 72.12 -11.49
C PHE A 1167 -33.10 72.76 -12.81
N GLY A 1168 -32.89 72.04 -13.92
CA GLY A 1168 -33.02 72.50 -15.30
C GLY A 1168 -34.37 72.25 -15.94
N MET A 1169 -35.11 71.21 -15.55
CA MET A 1169 -36.53 71.00 -15.92
C MET A 1169 -37.32 70.35 -14.79
N SER A 1170 -38.65 70.45 -14.79
CA SER A 1170 -39.53 69.78 -13.82
C SER A 1170 -40.93 69.48 -14.37
N SER A 1171 -41.53 68.39 -13.88
CA SER A 1171 -42.91 67.95 -14.10
C SER A 1171 -43.37 67.18 -12.85
N SER A 1172 -44.33 66.26 -12.97
CA SER A 1172 -44.92 65.53 -11.84
C SER A 1172 -45.24 64.06 -12.14
N TYR A 1173 -45.46 63.26 -11.10
CA TYR A 1173 -46.10 61.95 -11.19
C TYR A 1173 -47.40 61.89 -10.37
N THR A 1174 -48.13 60.78 -10.42
CA THR A 1174 -49.40 60.59 -9.68
C THR A 1174 -49.51 59.18 -9.09
N THR A 1175 -50.00 59.09 -7.85
CA THR A 1175 -50.21 57.87 -7.06
C THR A 1175 -51.65 57.36 -7.13
N ALA A 1176 -51.89 56.12 -6.69
CA ALA A 1176 -53.16 55.41 -6.80
C ALA A 1176 -54.34 56.03 -5.99
N ASP A 1177 -54.05 56.92 -5.04
CA ASP A 1177 -55.02 57.73 -4.31
C ASP A 1177 -55.31 59.09 -4.97
N GLY A 1178 -54.56 59.45 -6.01
CA GLY A 1178 -54.73 60.66 -6.82
C GLY A 1178 -53.89 61.86 -6.38
N VAL A 1179 -52.92 61.69 -5.49
CA VAL A 1179 -51.95 62.74 -5.12
C VAL A 1179 -50.90 62.91 -6.22
N GLN A 1180 -50.38 64.12 -6.39
CA GLN A 1180 -49.28 64.42 -7.31
C GLN A 1180 -48.01 64.81 -6.54
N HIS A 1181 -46.87 64.38 -7.06
CA HIS A 1181 -45.53 64.50 -6.50
C HIS A 1181 -44.55 65.02 -7.57
N ASP A 1182 -43.42 65.59 -7.16
CA ASP A 1182 -42.49 66.25 -8.09
C ASP A 1182 -41.56 65.24 -8.83
N LEU A 1183 -41.17 65.62 -10.05
CA LEU A 1183 -40.26 64.88 -10.94
C LEU A 1183 -39.35 65.93 -11.61
N VAL A 1184 -38.02 65.87 -11.41
CA VAL A 1184 -37.11 67.01 -11.65
C VAL A 1184 -35.82 66.61 -12.36
N ASP A 1185 -35.42 67.36 -13.38
CA ASP A 1185 -34.17 67.23 -14.14
C ASP A 1185 -33.08 68.13 -13.53
N VAL A 1186 -32.14 67.50 -12.83
CA VAL A 1186 -31.07 68.05 -11.98
C VAL A 1186 -29.67 67.81 -12.59
N GLY A 1187 -29.08 68.83 -13.19
CA GLY A 1187 -27.67 68.88 -13.58
C GLY A 1187 -26.71 68.91 -12.40
N PHE A 1188 -26.40 67.74 -11.86
CA PHE A 1188 -25.40 67.57 -10.81
C PHE A 1188 -24.08 68.25 -11.17
N ALA A 1189 -23.54 69.00 -10.21
CA ALA A 1189 -22.23 69.61 -10.37
C ALA A 1189 -21.15 68.52 -10.44
N LYS A 1190 -20.17 68.70 -11.34
CA LYS A 1190 -18.99 67.83 -11.39
C LYS A 1190 -17.97 68.35 -10.38
N GLY A 1191 -17.46 67.47 -9.52
CA GLY A 1191 -16.32 67.81 -8.68
C GLY A 1191 -15.13 68.22 -9.55
N THR A 1192 -14.53 69.37 -9.27
CA THR A 1192 -13.21 69.68 -9.82
C THR A 1192 -12.23 68.67 -9.23
N SER A 1193 -11.35 68.11 -10.07
CA SER A 1193 -10.22 67.35 -9.55
C SER A 1193 -9.29 68.31 -8.81
N THR A 1194 -9.48 68.42 -7.49
CA THR A 1194 -8.58 69.16 -6.58
C THR A 1194 -7.33 68.33 -6.31
N GLY A 1195 -6.65 67.95 -7.39
CA GLY A 1195 -5.27 67.46 -7.40
C GLY A 1195 -4.36 68.57 -6.90
N THR A 1196 -4.35 68.75 -5.58
CA THR A 1196 -3.47 69.68 -4.88
C THR A 1196 -2.04 69.23 -5.16
N PRO A 1197 -1.16 70.08 -5.71
CA PRO A 1197 0.20 69.67 -6.05
C PRO A 1197 0.92 69.11 -4.81
N PRO A 1198 1.61 67.95 -4.93
CA PRO A 1198 2.22 67.29 -3.78
C PRO A 1198 3.24 68.21 -3.11
N GLN A 1199 3.14 68.32 -1.78
CA GLN A 1199 4.12 69.03 -0.96
C GLN A 1199 5.37 68.16 -0.80
N ILE A 1200 6.53 68.80 -0.61
CA ILE A 1200 7.83 68.12 -0.44
C ILE A 1200 7.85 67.15 0.77
N ALA A 1201 6.90 67.25 1.69
CA ALA A 1201 6.77 66.39 2.87
C ALA A 1201 6.53 64.91 2.54
N ASP A 1202 5.83 64.57 1.46
CA ASP A 1202 5.47 63.19 1.13
C ASP A 1202 6.63 62.37 0.54
N LEU A 1203 7.78 63.00 0.27
CA LEU A 1203 8.94 62.39 -0.39
C LEU A 1203 9.86 61.56 0.54
N LEU A 1204 9.40 61.22 1.75
CA LEU A 1204 10.23 60.66 2.84
C LEU A 1204 9.77 59.31 3.42
N ALA A 1205 8.84 58.62 2.77
CA ALA A 1205 8.50 57.22 3.07
C ALA A 1205 9.06 56.28 1.98
N ALA A 1206 9.76 55.21 2.40
CA ALA A 1206 10.44 54.28 1.49
C ALA A 1206 9.52 53.13 1.00
N PRO A 1207 9.77 52.54 -0.18
CA PRO A 1207 8.81 51.69 -0.88
C PRO A 1207 8.89 50.19 -0.53
N GLY A 1208 7.86 49.44 -0.92
CA GLY A 1208 7.84 47.98 -0.97
C GLY A 1208 6.98 47.47 -2.14
N ASP A 1209 7.65 46.81 -3.09
CA ASP A 1209 7.22 45.82 -4.10
C ASP A 1209 5.72 45.37 -4.12
N HIS A 1210 5.06 45.14 -5.25
CA HIS A 1210 5.51 44.85 -6.62
C HIS A 1210 4.39 45.15 -7.67
N LEU A 1211 4.73 45.18 -8.96
CA LEU A 1211 3.80 45.38 -10.10
C LEU A 1211 3.71 44.12 -11.00
N LEU A 1212 2.55 43.96 -11.68
CA LEU A 1212 2.22 42.99 -12.75
C LEU A 1212 2.08 41.51 -12.31
N GLY A 1213 1.24 40.65 -12.92
CA GLY A 1213 0.16 40.88 -13.90
C GLY A 1213 -0.17 39.65 -14.79
N GLU A 1214 -1.47 39.33 -14.95
CA GLU A 1214 -2.05 38.37 -15.94
C GLU A 1214 -1.70 36.85 -15.83
N PRO A 1215 -2.36 35.90 -16.55
CA PRO A 1215 -3.31 36.00 -17.68
C PRO A 1215 -4.68 35.27 -17.51
N ALA A 1216 -5.47 35.11 -18.60
CA ALA A 1216 -6.90 34.70 -18.59
C ALA A 1216 -7.31 33.56 -19.59
N GLY A 1217 -8.44 32.87 -19.30
CA GLY A 1217 -9.17 31.91 -20.17
C GLY A 1217 -8.53 30.50 -20.34
N GLY A 1218 -9.22 29.39 -20.67
CA GLY A 1218 -10.64 29.06 -20.95
C GLY A 1218 -10.74 27.80 -21.86
N THR A 1219 -11.83 27.02 -22.03
CA THR A 1219 -13.19 26.91 -21.41
C THR A 1219 -13.82 25.50 -21.65
N ALA A 1220 -14.85 25.11 -20.87
CA ALA A 1220 -15.82 24.00 -21.10
C ALA A 1220 -15.28 22.52 -21.12
N THR A 1221 -16.04 21.42 -21.00
CA THR A 1221 -17.50 21.08 -20.94
C THR A 1221 -17.75 19.85 -20.01
N GLY A 1222 -19.00 19.58 -19.61
CA GLY A 1222 -19.51 18.20 -19.46
C GLY A 1222 -19.81 17.62 -18.06
N SER A 1223 -20.94 16.90 -17.97
CA SER A 1223 -21.40 16.00 -16.87
C SER A 1223 -22.10 14.79 -17.57
N PRO A 1224 -22.50 13.65 -16.94
CA PRO A 1224 -22.59 13.35 -15.49
C PRO A 1224 -22.18 11.90 -15.06
N THR A 1225 -22.35 11.61 -13.75
CA THR A 1225 -22.65 10.31 -13.09
C THR A 1225 -22.25 8.94 -13.69
N GLY A 1226 -21.56 8.11 -12.88
CA GLY A 1226 -22.06 6.77 -12.52
C GLY A 1226 -21.25 5.49 -12.83
N ALA A 1227 -21.18 4.60 -11.82
CA ALA A 1227 -21.13 3.12 -11.89
C ALA A 1227 -19.94 2.34 -12.53
N THR A 1228 -19.05 1.82 -11.64
CA THR A 1228 -18.51 0.42 -11.56
C THR A 1228 -17.92 -0.37 -12.76
N THR A 1229 -16.90 -1.20 -12.44
CA THR A 1229 -16.43 -2.45 -13.12
C THR A 1229 -15.76 -2.34 -14.51
N VAL A 1230 -14.79 -3.19 -14.93
CA VAL A 1230 -13.76 -4.02 -14.23
C VAL A 1230 -12.62 -4.37 -15.24
N THR A 1231 -11.45 -4.81 -14.73
CA THR A 1231 -10.18 -5.21 -15.38
C THR A 1231 -10.14 -5.72 -16.84
N THR A 1232 -9.08 -5.34 -17.58
CA THR A 1232 -8.13 -6.25 -18.29
C THR A 1232 -6.79 -5.53 -18.60
N GLY A 1233 -5.68 -6.26 -18.76
CA GLY A 1233 -4.39 -5.75 -19.29
C GLY A 1233 -4.36 -5.67 -20.83
N THR A 1234 -3.23 -5.46 -21.52
CA THR A 1234 -1.80 -5.56 -21.16
C THR A 1234 -0.93 -4.76 -22.15
N GLY A 1235 0.28 -4.29 -21.77
CA GLY A 1235 1.34 -3.90 -22.73
C GLY A 1235 2.24 -2.75 -22.29
N ASP A 1236 3.56 -2.98 -22.31
CA ASP A 1236 4.64 -2.03 -21.96
C ASP A 1236 4.68 -0.78 -22.88
N ALA A 1237 5.31 0.35 -22.55
CA ALA A 1237 6.54 0.48 -21.76
C ALA A 1237 6.77 1.86 -21.09
N GLN A 1238 7.58 1.81 -20.02
CA GLN A 1238 8.50 2.84 -19.48
C GLN A 1238 8.15 4.33 -19.60
N THR A 1239 7.85 4.96 -18.44
CA THR A 1239 8.77 5.92 -17.80
C THR A 1239 8.45 5.97 -16.30
N THR A 1240 9.47 6.04 -15.44
CA THR A 1240 9.30 6.01 -13.97
C THR A 1240 9.53 7.40 -13.36
N LEU A 1241 8.54 7.92 -12.61
CA LEU A 1241 8.83 8.79 -11.47
C LEU A 1241 7.77 8.68 -10.35
N LEU A 1242 8.06 7.79 -9.41
CA LEU A 1242 7.53 7.80 -8.04
C LEU A 1242 8.11 9.05 -7.30
N ILE A 1243 7.63 9.55 -6.15
CA ILE A 1243 6.99 8.85 -5.03
C ILE A 1243 6.24 9.82 -4.07
N HIS A 1244 5.13 9.35 -3.47
CA HIS A 1244 4.58 9.63 -2.12
C HIS A 1244 4.36 11.05 -1.51
N LYS A 1245 3.13 11.22 -0.96
CA LYS A 1245 2.76 12.01 0.26
C LYS A 1245 3.26 11.25 1.53
N PRO A 1246 3.45 11.87 2.72
CA PRO A 1246 2.45 12.64 3.52
C PRO A 1246 3.02 14.00 4.00
N GLY A 1247 2.41 14.89 4.80
CA GLY A 1247 1.42 14.81 5.89
C GLY A 1247 2.11 15.16 7.21
N LEU A 1248 1.63 16.19 7.93
CA LEU A 1248 2.40 16.88 8.98
C LEU A 1248 1.44 17.46 10.03
N ASP A 1249 1.58 17.01 11.28
CA ASP A 1249 1.01 17.57 12.51
C ASP A 1249 2.18 17.96 13.44
N ASP A 1250 1.93 18.87 14.39
CA ASP A 1250 2.76 19.29 15.54
C ASP A 1250 4.29 19.09 15.49
N ASP A 1251 5.03 20.20 15.54
CA ASP A 1251 5.88 20.39 16.74
C ASP A 1251 6.10 21.88 17.07
N LEU A 1252 5.76 22.26 18.31
CA LEU A 1252 6.01 23.58 18.88
C LEU A 1252 7.20 23.46 19.85
N LEU A 1253 8.37 23.99 19.49
CA LEU A 1253 9.35 24.64 20.39
C LEU A 1253 10.69 24.95 19.68
N HIS A 1254 11.53 25.75 20.35
CA HIS A 1254 12.92 26.07 19.99
C HIS A 1254 13.12 26.98 18.76
N ASN A 1255 12.99 28.29 18.98
CA ASN A 1255 13.89 29.25 18.33
C ASN A 1255 14.64 30.01 19.43
N ASN A 1256 15.94 29.76 19.57
CA ASN A 1256 16.75 30.20 20.71
C ASN A 1256 18.04 30.85 20.19
N THR A 1257 18.00 32.17 20.00
CA THR A 1257 19.13 32.98 19.53
C THR A 1257 20.00 33.42 20.71
N PRO A 1258 21.28 33.00 20.78
CA PRO A 1258 22.23 33.57 21.73
C PRO A 1258 22.79 34.90 21.21
N LEU A 1259 22.95 35.87 22.10
CA LEU A 1259 23.79 37.04 21.90
C LEU A 1259 25.17 36.77 22.50
N ILE A 1260 26.15 36.45 21.64
CA ILE A 1260 27.61 36.72 21.70
C ILE A 1260 28.28 35.85 20.62
#